data_AF-R9IG83-F1
#
_entry.id   AF-R9IG83-F1
#
_cell.length_a   1.000
_cell.length_b   1.000
_cell.length_c   1.000
_cell.angle_alpha   90.00
_cell.angle_beta   90.00
_cell.angle_gamma   90.00
#
_symmetry.space_group_name_H-M   'P 1'
#
loop_
_entity.id
_entity.type
_entity.pdbx_description
1 polymer ?
#
loop_
_entity_poly.entity_id
_entity_poly.type
_entity_poly.pdbx_seq_one_letter_code
_entity_poly.pdbx_strand_id
1 'polypeptide(L)'
;MADNMQHEDFGEKIGGAKKDLWKDRGLYVNDLDAMNEREAEKFVKKDNIWKKPDYIAMLDDGISLGVVYFIKKARDGLNASPQYYRRDDTPEKRLARQKEYIQTVRELQSAVSEVRTVEDAMKAYDRFFVKNGYLEQVQGWGGGIHYQATEKGRENPAITNKLSNALMVHSAAHFERNFTQKAQKEQFGVSKDQKVPKGYAIHFNDGKNTYSKNNDWKPDTYYVTKGYSILQTNFESREAALKWVQELAKGRSKSGKTRFVPPQLSHVRRTGPDYRNGMEITGQHYLDTFGFRGGEFGNWMNQNDRQASLNMGFEALKDLASALQISDKDIAYQGTLAIAFGARGSGNAAAHYEPLRKVINLTKMHGAGSLAHEWWHGFDDYLGTKMGANGMLSEQPRLYAPFQKLIDTMKYKPETPEQAAARTKAQTERTRKNATGWLDSAVLGSLKRHGNEEQMKTYAVLKESFLSGEAGSVEQISAFKKSVTGRVIPKSERERLEIFEHMLSGMQAQEAPQIGRVETDFYRNSVRMGKECEKDGGYWDSNTEMTARAFACYIKDKLPYSSDYLAGHADCAVTFATDKSGEMAVLKAFPEGAERKAINAVFDEIVADLKREQILTHSDETLPLPAQPLAENEQISIFTSDRPSVMAQLAAVKPAEKTTPAQAAPKKSHAPEI
;
A
#
# COMPACT_ATOMS: atom_id res chain seq x y z
N MET A 1 4.96 23.64 -21.26
CA MET A 1 3.90 23.29 -20.30
C MET A 1 3.89 21.78 -20.21
N ALA A 2 3.99 21.21 -19.02
CA ALA A 2 3.63 19.80 -18.82
C ALA A 2 2.17 19.67 -19.25
N ASP A 3 1.90 18.73 -20.16
CA ASP A 3 0.56 18.28 -20.45
C ASP A 3 -0.12 17.98 -19.10
N ASN A 4 -1.44 18.14 -19.00
CA ASN A 4 -2.16 17.87 -17.76
C ASN A 4 -2.20 16.33 -17.57
N MET A 5 -1.04 15.74 -17.27
CA MET A 5 -0.79 14.32 -17.25
C MET A 5 -1.64 13.70 -16.16
N GLN A 6 -2.58 12.89 -16.61
CA GLN A 6 -3.41 12.10 -15.73
C GLN A 6 -2.59 10.88 -15.31
N HIS A 7 -2.13 10.85 -14.06
CA HIS A 7 -1.46 9.67 -13.50
C HIS A 7 -2.50 8.59 -13.26
N GLU A 8 -2.31 7.45 -13.91
CA GLU A 8 -3.11 6.24 -13.75
C GLU A 8 -2.21 5.10 -13.22
N ASP A 9 -2.81 3.94 -12.94
CA ASP A 9 -2.02 2.75 -12.61
C ASP A 9 -1.07 2.44 -13.79
N PHE A 10 0.15 1.97 -13.52
CA PHE A 10 1.21 1.79 -14.53
C PHE A 10 1.84 0.40 -14.45
N GLY A 11 2.43 -0.08 -15.55
CA GLY A 11 3.01 -1.43 -15.64
C GLY A 11 1.96 -2.54 -15.56
N GLU A 12 2.34 -3.71 -15.05
CA GLU A 12 1.44 -4.86 -14.89
C GLU A 12 0.35 -4.58 -13.84
N LYS A 13 -0.88 -5.03 -14.12
CA LYS A 13 -1.99 -4.94 -13.17
C LYS A 13 -1.76 -5.89 -11.98
N ILE A 14 -1.54 -5.34 -10.80
CA ILE A 14 -1.22 -6.10 -9.57
C ILE A 14 -2.45 -6.82 -9.01
N GLY A 15 -3.64 -6.21 -9.11
CA GLY A 15 -4.91 -6.75 -8.62
C GLY A 15 -5.02 -6.74 -7.09
N GLY A 16 -6.25 -6.81 -6.57
CA GLY A 16 -6.52 -6.80 -5.12
C GLY A 16 -6.59 -5.41 -4.48
N ALA A 17 -6.52 -4.32 -5.26
CA ALA A 17 -6.86 -3.00 -4.75
C ALA A 17 -8.35 -2.96 -4.39
N LYS A 18 -8.76 -2.24 -3.34
CA LYS A 18 -10.17 -2.20 -2.88
C LYS A 18 -11.18 -1.81 -3.98
N LYS A 19 -10.71 -1.07 -4.98
CA LYS A 19 -11.50 -0.68 -6.17
C LYS A 19 -11.81 -1.87 -7.07
N ASP A 20 -10.88 -2.81 -7.23
CA ASP A 20 -10.99 -3.91 -8.20
C ASP A 20 -12.15 -4.87 -7.85
N LEU A 21 -12.60 -4.90 -6.60
CA LEU A 21 -13.70 -5.79 -6.13
C LEU A 21 -15.07 -5.47 -6.77
N TRP A 22 -15.32 -4.21 -7.12
CA TRP A 22 -16.59 -3.74 -7.69
C TRP A 22 -16.44 -2.82 -8.89
N LYS A 23 -15.21 -2.45 -9.29
CA LYS A 23 -14.96 -1.50 -10.39
C LYS A 23 -15.61 -1.93 -11.69
N ASP A 24 -15.69 -3.23 -12.00
CA ASP A 24 -16.22 -3.69 -13.29
C ASP A 24 -17.73 -3.88 -13.30
N ARG A 25 -18.29 -4.55 -12.30
CA ARG A 25 -19.74 -4.82 -12.13
C ARG A 25 -20.55 -3.68 -11.49
N GLY A 26 -19.87 -2.69 -10.93
CA GLY A 26 -20.46 -1.67 -10.05
C GLY A 26 -20.72 -2.18 -8.63
N LEU A 27 -20.90 -1.26 -7.69
CA LEU A 27 -21.09 -1.55 -6.26
C LEU A 27 -22.44 -2.26 -5.97
N TYR A 28 -22.42 -3.23 -5.07
CA TYR A 28 -23.59 -3.93 -4.51
C TYR A 28 -23.64 -3.78 -2.99
N VAL A 29 -24.79 -4.12 -2.40
CA VAL A 29 -25.04 -4.01 -0.95
C VAL A 29 -24.00 -4.80 -0.13
N ASN A 30 -23.64 -6.01 -0.55
CA ASN A 30 -22.69 -6.87 0.16
C ASN A 30 -21.25 -6.32 0.13
N ASP A 31 -20.92 -5.44 -0.82
CA ASP A 31 -19.59 -4.83 -0.89
C ASP A 31 -19.34 -3.87 0.29
N LEU A 32 -20.41 -3.40 0.94
CA LEU A 32 -20.31 -2.52 2.11
C LEU A 32 -19.92 -3.28 3.37
N ASP A 33 -20.10 -4.60 3.42
CA ASP A 33 -19.79 -5.40 4.62
C ASP A 33 -18.28 -5.44 4.92
N ALA A 34 -17.45 -5.21 3.89
CA ALA A 34 -15.99 -5.09 4.01
C ALA A 34 -15.49 -3.64 4.09
N MET A 35 -16.39 -2.64 4.12
CA MET A 35 -16.05 -1.21 4.15
C MET A 35 -16.26 -0.62 5.53
N ASN A 36 -15.36 0.28 5.96
CA ASN A 36 -15.64 1.14 7.11
C ASN A 36 -16.54 2.33 6.74
N GLU A 37 -17.04 3.07 7.74
CA GLU A 37 -17.97 4.19 7.58
C GLU A 37 -17.49 5.24 6.55
N ARG A 38 -16.22 5.66 6.65
CA ARG A 38 -15.64 6.67 5.76
C ARG A 38 -15.53 6.17 4.32
N GLU A 39 -15.25 4.88 4.16
CA GLU A 39 -15.17 4.24 2.84
C GLU A 39 -16.55 4.15 2.20
N ALA A 40 -17.57 3.70 2.95
CA ALA A 40 -18.93 3.63 2.45
C ALA A 40 -19.44 5.04 2.07
N GLU A 41 -19.20 6.06 2.89
CA GLU A 41 -19.62 7.43 2.60
C GLU A 41 -18.91 8.02 1.36
N LYS A 42 -17.69 7.58 1.08
CA LYS A 42 -16.92 7.99 -0.10
C LYS A 42 -17.34 7.25 -1.37
N PHE A 43 -17.57 5.93 -1.28
CA PHE A 43 -17.70 5.06 -2.44
C PHE A 43 -19.15 4.78 -2.84
N VAL A 44 -20.11 4.94 -1.94
CA VAL A 44 -21.54 4.83 -2.27
C VAL A 44 -21.97 6.06 -3.05
N LYS A 45 -21.71 6.01 -4.36
CA LYS A 45 -22.04 7.04 -5.34
C LYS A 45 -22.70 6.40 -6.54
N LYS A 46 -23.63 7.12 -7.16
CA LYS A 46 -24.34 6.66 -8.35
C LYS A 46 -23.40 6.10 -9.41
N ASP A 47 -22.31 6.80 -9.70
CA ASP A 47 -21.36 6.42 -10.75
C ASP A 47 -20.59 5.13 -10.43
N ASN A 48 -20.42 4.81 -9.15
CA ASN A 48 -19.79 3.57 -8.70
C ASN A 48 -20.78 2.39 -8.67
N ILE A 49 -22.08 2.66 -8.47
CA ILE A 49 -23.14 1.65 -8.45
C ILE A 49 -23.59 1.32 -9.88
N TRP A 50 -24.01 2.33 -10.62
CA TRP A 50 -24.47 2.22 -12.00
C TRP A 50 -23.58 3.07 -12.90
N LYS A 51 -22.61 2.39 -13.53
CA LYS A 51 -21.73 2.99 -14.53
C LYS A 51 -22.55 3.72 -15.59
N LYS A 52 -21.99 4.83 -16.07
CA LYS A 52 -22.59 5.60 -17.15
C LYS A 52 -22.66 4.70 -18.41
N PRO A 53 -23.86 4.46 -18.98
CA PRO A 53 -23.98 3.72 -20.23
C PRO A 53 -23.19 4.40 -21.35
N ASP A 54 -22.65 3.61 -22.26
CA ASP A 54 -22.08 4.14 -23.49
C ASP A 54 -23.21 4.56 -24.43
N TYR A 55 -23.61 5.83 -24.31
CA TYR A 55 -24.69 6.38 -25.09
C TYR A 55 -24.39 6.42 -26.60
N ILE A 56 -23.11 6.45 -27.00
CA ILE A 56 -22.77 6.45 -28.43
C ILE A 56 -22.95 5.05 -28.99
N ALA A 57 -22.42 4.03 -28.31
CA ALA A 57 -22.65 2.64 -28.70
C ALA A 57 -24.16 2.31 -28.79
N MET A 58 -24.98 2.83 -27.88
CA MET A 58 -26.44 2.65 -27.95
C MET A 58 -27.08 3.30 -29.20
N LEU A 59 -26.58 4.46 -29.64
CA LEU A 59 -27.04 5.11 -30.87
C LEU A 59 -26.59 4.32 -32.10
N ASP A 60 -25.36 3.81 -32.09
CA ASP A 60 -24.79 2.99 -33.16
C ASP A 60 -25.51 1.65 -33.30
N ASP A 61 -25.99 1.09 -32.18
CA ASP A 61 -26.87 -0.10 -32.10
C ASP A 61 -28.31 0.17 -32.63
N GLY A 62 -28.58 1.37 -33.12
CA GLY A 62 -29.87 1.74 -33.74
C GLY A 62 -30.95 2.20 -32.77
N ILE A 63 -30.63 2.44 -31.49
CA ILE A 63 -31.59 3.00 -30.52
C ILE A 63 -31.78 4.49 -30.83
N SER A 64 -33.03 4.97 -30.85
CA SER A 64 -33.31 6.35 -31.21
C SER A 64 -32.73 7.36 -30.22
N LEU A 65 -32.35 8.55 -30.73
CA LEU A 65 -31.78 9.64 -29.92
C LEU A 65 -32.63 10.00 -28.70
N GLY A 66 -33.95 10.05 -28.88
CA GLY A 66 -34.89 10.31 -27.79
C GLY A 66 -34.84 9.24 -26.70
N VAL A 67 -34.74 7.96 -27.06
CA VAL A 67 -34.69 6.83 -26.12
C VAL A 67 -33.37 6.80 -25.36
N VAL A 68 -32.22 6.96 -26.03
CA VAL A 68 -30.92 7.03 -25.36
C VAL A 68 -30.86 8.23 -24.39
N TYR A 69 -31.43 9.36 -24.80
CA TYR A 69 -31.52 10.54 -23.95
C TYR A 69 -32.50 10.36 -22.78
N PHE A 70 -33.59 9.63 -22.96
CA PHE A 70 -34.48 9.21 -21.87
C PHE A 70 -33.72 8.40 -20.81
N ILE A 71 -32.95 7.38 -21.22
CA ILE A 71 -32.12 6.56 -20.32
C ILE A 71 -31.11 7.44 -19.56
N LYS A 72 -30.49 8.40 -20.24
CA LYS A 72 -29.64 9.40 -19.59
C LYS A 72 -30.41 10.22 -18.55
N LYS A 73 -31.60 10.73 -18.87
CA LYS A 73 -32.39 11.55 -17.94
C LYS A 73 -32.91 10.74 -16.76
N ALA A 74 -33.29 9.48 -16.95
CA ALA A 74 -33.62 8.56 -15.88
C ALA A 74 -32.44 8.43 -14.89
N ARG A 75 -31.24 8.16 -15.40
CA ARG A 75 -30.01 8.10 -14.59
C ARG A 75 -29.68 9.43 -13.92
N ASP A 76 -29.85 10.55 -14.61
CA ASP A 76 -29.59 11.90 -14.08
C ASP A 76 -30.65 12.34 -13.04
N GLY A 77 -31.82 11.70 -13.03
CA GLY A 77 -32.89 11.88 -12.06
C GLY A 77 -32.48 11.47 -10.64
N LEU A 78 -31.62 10.46 -10.52
CA LEU A 78 -31.04 10.03 -9.24
C LEU A 78 -30.01 11.04 -8.70
N ASN A 79 -30.02 11.22 -7.37
CA ASN A 79 -29.00 11.93 -6.61
C ASN A 79 -27.61 11.32 -6.86
N ALA A 80 -26.53 12.11 -6.75
CA ALA A 80 -25.16 11.62 -6.98
C ALA A 80 -24.63 10.71 -5.84
N SER A 81 -25.15 10.93 -4.64
CA SER A 81 -24.86 10.19 -3.41
C SER A 81 -26.16 10.00 -2.61
N PRO A 82 -26.19 9.08 -1.62
CA PRO A 82 -27.28 8.98 -0.67
C PRO A 82 -27.59 10.33 -0.01
N GLN A 83 -28.86 10.56 0.27
CA GLN A 83 -29.32 11.67 1.09
C GLN A 83 -29.79 11.10 2.42
N TYR A 84 -29.64 11.89 3.48
CA TYR A 84 -29.94 11.48 4.85
C TYR A 84 -30.98 12.41 5.46
N TYR A 85 -31.94 11.85 6.17
CA TYR A 85 -32.84 12.64 7.03
C TYR A 85 -32.14 12.98 8.35
N ARG A 86 -32.69 13.96 9.08
CA ARG A 86 -32.18 14.34 10.40
C ARG A 86 -32.14 13.17 11.40
N ARG A 87 -33.05 12.19 11.24
CA ARG A 87 -33.13 10.97 12.07
C ARG A 87 -32.09 9.89 11.72
N ASP A 88 -31.36 10.06 10.62
CA ASP A 88 -30.27 9.16 10.19
C ASP A 88 -28.94 9.62 10.85
N ASP A 89 -28.98 9.73 12.18
CA ASP A 89 -27.96 10.35 13.04
C ASP A 89 -26.91 9.38 13.57
N THR A 90 -27.13 8.07 13.43
CA THR A 90 -26.16 7.03 13.83
C THR A 90 -25.49 6.38 12.60
N PRO A 91 -24.26 5.84 12.74
CA PRO A 91 -23.57 5.14 11.67
C PRO A 91 -24.36 3.97 11.10
N GLU A 92 -25.09 3.22 11.94
CA GLU A 92 -25.90 2.06 11.52
C GLU A 92 -27.06 2.49 10.63
N LYS A 93 -27.75 3.59 10.99
CA LYS A 93 -28.84 4.15 10.19
C LYS A 93 -28.33 4.70 8.87
N ARG A 94 -27.16 5.36 8.88
CA ARG A 94 -26.50 5.83 7.65
C ARG A 94 -26.12 4.68 6.74
N LEU A 95 -25.57 3.61 7.28
CA LEU A 95 -25.24 2.41 6.53
C LEU A 95 -26.50 1.76 5.92
N ALA A 96 -27.59 1.66 6.68
CA ALA A 96 -28.87 1.18 6.17
C ALA A 96 -29.37 2.05 5.00
N ARG A 97 -29.25 3.38 5.11
CA ARG A 97 -29.62 4.32 4.04
C ARG A 97 -28.73 4.19 2.80
N GLN A 98 -27.44 3.93 2.99
CA GLN A 98 -26.50 3.65 1.90
C GLN A 98 -26.87 2.35 1.17
N LYS A 99 -27.20 1.28 1.91
CA LYS A 99 -27.65 0.00 1.34
C LYS A 99 -28.97 0.17 0.56
N GLU A 100 -29.93 0.90 1.12
CA GLU A 100 -31.19 1.25 0.45
C GLU A 100 -30.95 2.03 -0.85
N TYR A 101 -30.07 3.03 -0.82
CA TYR A 101 -29.73 3.81 -2.02
C TYR A 101 -29.12 2.94 -3.13
N ILE A 102 -28.20 2.03 -2.80
CA ILE A 102 -27.62 1.09 -3.77
C ILE A 102 -28.71 0.24 -4.42
N GLN A 103 -29.61 -0.30 -3.61
CA GLN A 103 -30.73 -1.11 -4.08
C GLN A 103 -31.64 -0.32 -5.03
N THR A 104 -32.05 0.90 -4.67
CA THR A 104 -32.90 1.74 -5.52
C THR A 104 -32.23 2.10 -6.85
N VAL A 105 -30.93 2.40 -6.85
CA VAL A 105 -30.18 2.68 -8.09
C VAL A 105 -30.17 1.45 -9.01
N ARG A 106 -30.02 0.24 -8.45
CA ARG A 106 -30.03 -1.02 -9.21
C ARG A 106 -31.41 -1.38 -9.75
N GLU A 107 -32.46 -1.14 -8.97
CA GLU A 107 -33.85 -1.31 -9.42
C GLU A 107 -34.16 -0.38 -10.60
N LEU A 108 -33.71 0.87 -10.55
CA LEU A 108 -33.87 1.79 -11.67
C LEU A 108 -33.05 1.33 -12.89
N GLN A 109 -31.80 0.96 -12.69
CA GLN A 109 -30.93 0.43 -13.75
C GLN A 109 -31.61 -0.74 -14.46
N SER A 110 -32.17 -1.69 -13.70
CA SER A 110 -32.91 -2.83 -14.22
C SER A 110 -34.13 -2.40 -15.03
N ALA A 111 -34.96 -1.52 -14.47
CA ALA A 111 -36.20 -1.04 -15.11
C ALA A 111 -35.96 -0.34 -16.46
N VAL A 112 -34.81 0.32 -16.65
CA VAL A 112 -34.48 1.02 -17.89
C VAL A 112 -33.54 0.26 -18.82
N SER A 113 -32.93 -0.83 -18.35
CA SER A 113 -31.95 -1.60 -19.15
C SER A 113 -32.55 -2.23 -20.41
N GLU A 114 -33.85 -2.52 -20.39
CA GLU A 114 -34.58 -3.14 -21.50
C GLU A 114 -35.25 -2.11 -22.42
N VAL A 115 -35.11 -0.81 -22.15
CA VAL A 115 -35.82 0.24 -22.92
C VAL A 115 -35.14 0.45 -24.26
N ARG A 116 -35.80 0.05 -25.35
CA ARG A 116 -35.31 0.27 -26.72
C ARG A 116 -36.26 1.13 -27.56
N THR A 117 -37.55 1.17 -27.24
CA THR A 117 -38.55 1.96 -27.98
C THR A 117 -39.22 3.03 -27.11
N VAL A 118 -40.04 3.89 -27.75
CA VAL A 118 -40.85 4.90 -27.04
C VAL A 118 -41.90 4.20 -26.16
N GLU A 119 -42.48 3.10 -26.62
CA GLU A 119 -43.45 2.30 -25.87
C GLU A 119 -42.83 1.69 -24.61
N ASP A 120 -41.57 1.24 -24.68
CA ASP A 120 -40.84 0.77 -23.50
C ASP A 120 -40.59 1.91 -22.51
N ALA A 121 -40.21 3.09 -23.02
CA ALA A 121 -40.00 4.28 -22.18
C ALA A 121 -41.30 4.69 -21.47
N MET A 122 -42.46 4.57 -22.12
CA MET A 122 -43.77 4.80 -21.50
C MET A 122 -44.08 3.82 -20.37
N LYS A 123 -43.61 2.57 -20.46
CA LYS A 123 -43.79 1.55 -19.40
C LYS A 123 -42.77 1.65 -18.27
N ALA A 124 -41.66 2.35 -18.48
CA ALA A 124 -40.55 2.44 -17.51
C ALA A 124 -40.99 3.04 -16.16
N TYR A 125 -41.95 3.98 -16.17
CA TYR A 125 -42.49 4.58 -14.95
C TYR A 125 -43.12 3.53 -14.04
N ASP A 126 -44.05 2.73 -14.55
CA ASP A 126 -44.72 1.68 -13.77
C ASP A 126 -43.77 0.54 -13.40
N ARG A 127 -42.87 0.15 -14.33
CA ARG A 127 -41.83 -0.86 -14.07
C ARG A 127 -40.93 -0.47 -12.89
N PHE A 128 -40.62 0.81 -12.74
CA PHE A 128 -39.78 1.28 -11.63
C PHE A 128 -40.59 1.60 -10.38
N PHE A 129 -41.59 2.49 -10.45
CA PHE A 129 -42.28 2.99 -9.27
C PHE A 129 -43.30 2.02 -8.70
N VAL A 130 -44.13 1.41 -9.56
CA VAL A 130 -45.23 0.55 -9.10
C VAL A 130 -44.73 -0.85 -8.75
N LYS A 131 -43.98 -1.49 -9.66
CA LYS A 131 -43.50 -2.87 -9.46
C LYS A 131 -42.55 -3.01 -8.26
N ASN A 132 -41.76 -1.98 -7.95
CA ASN A 132 -40.89 -1.98 -6.76
C ASN A 132 -41.59 -1.42 -5.51
N GLY A 133 -42.88 -1.08 -5.58
CA GLY A 133 -43.70 -0.69 -4.43
C GLY A 133 -43.41 0.72 -3.88
N TYR A 134 -42.85 1.63 -4.69
CA TYR A 134 -42.65 3.03 -4.29
C TYR A 134 -43.91 3.87 -4.45
N LEU A 135 -44.72 3.57 -5.46
CA LEU A 135 -46.03 4.18 -5.69
C LEU A 135 -47.09 3.09 -5.88
N GLU A 136 -48.34 3.39 -5.54
CA GLU A 136 -49.51 2.57 -5.82
C GLU A 136 -50.46 3.32 -6.76
N GLN A 137 -51.14 2.57 -7.64
CA GLN A 137 -52.18 3.14 -8.49
C GLN A 137 -53.50 3.19 -7.70
N VAL A 138 -54.11 4.38 -7.66
CA VAL A 138 -55.40 4.63 -7.01
C VAL A 138 -56.42 5.14 -8.02
N GLN A 139 -57.67 4.71 -7.86
CA GLN A 139 -58.76 5.13 -8.74
C GLN A 139 -59.23 6.53 -8.33
N GLY A 140 -58.93 7.54 -9.15
CA GLY A 140 -59.32 8.92 -8.89
C GLY A 140 -60.74 9.24 -9.36
N TRP A 141 -61.28 10.37 -8.87
CA TRP A 141 -62.52 10.95 -9.39
C TRP A 141 -62.30 11.44 -10.82
N GLY A 142 -62.97 10.81 -11.80
CA GLY A 142 -62.93 11.23 -13.22
C GLY A 142 -62.27 10.25 -14.22
N GLY A 143 -61.99 9.00 -13.83
CA GLY A 143 -61.60 7.94 -14.77
C GLY A 143 -60.13 7.90 -15.22
N GLY A 144 -59.29 8.81 -14.71
CA GLY A 144 -57.83 8.79 -14.94
C GLY A 144 -57.06 7.99 -13.87
N ILE A 145 -55.94 7.38 -14.26
CA ILE A 145 -55.00 6.70 -13.35
C ILE A 145 -54.31 7.75 -12.47
N HIS A 146 -54.41 7.62 -11.16
CA HIS A 146 -53.70 8.45 -10.18
C HIS A 146 -52.67 7.62 -9.42
N TYR A 147 -51.58 8.25 -8.99
CA TYR A 147 -50.52 7.58 -8.23
C TYR A 147 -50.42 8.19 -6.83
N GLN A 148 -50.31 7.32 -5.82
CA GLN A 148 -50.07 7.71 -4.44
C GLN A 148 -48.75 7.10 -3.96
N ALA A 149 -47.98 7.86 -3.18
CA ALA A 149 -46.72 7.37 -2.63
C ALA A 149 -46.96 6.43 -1.44
N THR A 150 -46.34 5.25 -1.51
CA THR A 150 -46.35 4.29 -0.41
C THR A 150 -45.43 4.76 0.72
N GLU A 151 -45.45 4.08 1.88
CA GLU A 151 -44.46 4.34 2.93
C GLU A 151 -43.03 4.14 2.43
N LYS A 152 -42.75 3.04 1.70
CA LYS A 152 -41.45 2.77 1.06
C LYS A 152 -41.01 3.91 0.13
N GLY A 153 -41.93 4.50 -0.64
CA GLY A 153 -41.63 5.65 -1.49
C GLY A 153 -41.33 6.92 -0.71
N ARG A 154 -42.14 7.24 0.31
CA ARG A 154 -41.99 8.46 1.12
C ARG A 154 -40.74 8.46 2.00
N GLU A 155 -40.37 7.28 2.48
CA GLU A 155 -39.22 7.08 3.37
C GLU A 155 -37.89 6.97 2.63
N ASN A 156 -37.88 6.92 1.29
CA ASN A 156 -36.66 6.75 0.49
C ASN A 156 -36.22 8.08 -0.17
N PRO A 157 -35.10 8.69 0.28
CA PRO A 157 -34.62 9.97 -0.24
C PRO A 157 -34.19 9.98 -1.72
N ALA A 158 -33.98 8.80 -2.33
CA ALA A 158 -33.67 8.69 -3.76
C ALA A 158 -34.92 8.88 -4.64
N ILE A 159 -36.11 8.66 -4.08
CA ILE A 159 -37.40 8.83 -4.75
C ILE A 159 -37.78 10.30 -4.71
N THR A 160 -37.44 11.01 -5.79
CA THR A 160 -37.65 12.46 -5.89
C THR A 160 -38.63 12.82 -7.01
N ASN A 161 -39.26 13.99 -6.91
CA ASN A 161 -40.06 14.56 -8.02
C ASN A 161 -39.23 14.70 -9.30
N LYS A 162 -37.93 14.97 -9.17
CA LYS A 162 -37.01 15.04 -10.31
C LYS A 162 -36.92 13.69 -11.03
N LEU A 163 -36.77 12.59 -10.29
CA LEU A 163 -36.71 11.24 -10.85
C LEU A 163 -38.06 10.83 -11.44
N SER A 164 -39.16 11.12 -10.74
CA SER A 164 -40.52 10.87 -11.23
C SER A 164 -40.78 11.58 -12.55
N ASN A 165 -40.53 12.89 -12.62
CA ASN A 165 -40.69 13.68 -13.84
C ASN A 165 -39.76 13.23 -14.98
N ALA A 166 -38.59 12.69 -14.67
CA ALA A 166 -37.66 12.18 -15.68
C ALA A 166 -38.14 10.88 -16.34
N LEU A 167 -38.95 10.08 -15.64
CA LEU A 167 -39.49 8.80 -16.11
C LEU A 167 -40.91 8.92 -16.69
N MET A 168 -41.63 10.00 -16.36
CA MET A 168 -43.02 10.16 -16.77
C MET A 168 -43.15 10.53 -18.25
N VAL A 169 -43.82 9.68 -19.01
CA VAL A 169 -44.09 9.87 -20.44
C VAL A 169 -45.59 9.70 -20.71
N HIS A 170 -46.28 10.81 -20.98
CA HIS A 170 -47.75 10.79 -21.15
C HIS A 170 -48.21 10.32 -22.54
N SER A 171 -47.38 10.51 -23.57
CA SER A 171 -47.70 10.15 -24.96
C SER A 171 -46.44 10.20 -25.84
N ALA A 172 -46.52 9.64 -27.05
CA ALA A 172 -45.43 9.74 -28.04
C ALA A 172 -45.11 11.21 -28.40
N ALA A 173 -46.13 12.07 -28.53
CA ALA A 173 -45.91 13.50 -28.79
C ALA A 173 -45.21 14.21 -27.61
N HIS A 174 -45.56 13.84 -26.37
CA HIS A 174 -44.85 14.32 -25.18
C HIS A 174 -43.39 13.88 -25.19
N PHE A 175 -43.12 12.63 -25.58
CA PHE A 175 -41.78 12.07 -25.67
C PHE A 175 -40.92 12.84 -26.67
N GLU A 176 -41.43 13.05 -27.88
CA GLU A 176 -40.72 13.74 -28.96
C GLU A 176 -40.27 15.15 -28.54
N ARG A 177 -41.18 15.91 -27.94
CA ARG A 177 -40.91 17.28 -27.47
C ARG A 177 -39.89 17.33 -26.32
N ASN A 178 -40.04 16.45 -25.32
CA ASN A 178 -39.29 16.58 -24.06
C ASN A 178 -37.96 15.82 -24.06
N PHE A 179 -37.83 14.80 -24.90
CA PHE A 179 -36.63 13.97 -25.00
C PHE A 179 -35.91 14.20 -26.32
N THR A 180 -36.53 13.91 -27.47
CA THR A 180 -35.86 14.00 -28.78
C THR A 180 -35.40 15.42 -29.11
N GLN A 181 -36.32 16.39 -29.14
CA GLN A 181 -35.97 17.80 -29.47
C GLN A 181 -35.02 18.42 -28.43
N LYS A 182 -35.17 18.03 -27.16
CA LYS A 182 -34.31 18.51 -26.08
C LYS A 182 -32.89 17.93 -26.19
N ALA A 183 -32.75 16.67 -26.59
CA ALA A 183 -31.45 16.04 -26.86
C ALA A 183 -30.70 16.77 -27.97
N GLN A 184 -31.40 17.13 -29.06
CA GLN A 184 -30.87 17.92 -30.17
C GLN A 184 -30.40 19.30 -29.68
N LYS A 185 -31.25 20.01 -28.91
CA LYS A 185 -30.92 21.32 -28.33
C LYS A 185 -29.71 21.26 -27.38
N GLU A 186 -29.58 20.21 -26.58
CA GLU A 186 -28.45 19.99 -25.67
C GLU A 186 -27.19 19.45 -26.38
N GLN A 187 -27.25 19.25 -27.70
CA GLN A 187 -26.21 18.61 -28.51
C GLN A 187 -25.73 17.29 -27.87
N PHE A 188 -26.70 16.46 -27.48
CA PHE A 188 -26.48 15.12 -26.96
C PHE A 188 -26.24 14.15 -28.12
N GLY A 189 -25.26 13.26 -27.98
CA GLY A 189 -24.83 12.35 -29.06
C GLY A 189 -23.94 12.99 -30.13
N VAL A 190 -23.76 14.32 -30.12
CA VAL A 190 -22.86 15.02 -31.05
C VAL A 190 -21.39 14.84 -30.60
N SER A 191 -20.50 14.50 -31.53
CA SER A 191 -19.06 14.34 -31.27
C SER A 191 -18.43 15.63 -30.75
N LYS A 192 -17.35 15.52 -29.96
CA LYS A 192 -16.68 16.69 -29.37
C LYS A 192 -16.23 17.70 -30.43
N ASP A 193 -15.77 17.21 -31.58
CA ASP A 193 -15.26 18.06 -32.67
C ASP A 193 -16.38 18.86 -33.35
N GLN A 194 -17.60 18.32 -33.35
CA GLN A 194 -18.78 18.97 -33.95
C GLN A 194 -19.60 19.80 -32.94
N LYS A 195 -19.22 19.77 -31.65
CA LYS A 195 -19.97 20.39 -30.56
C LYS A 195 -19.65 21.87 -30.40
N VAL A 196 -20.69 22.70 -30.39
CA VAL A 196 -20.57 24.14 -30.14
C VAL A 196 -20.40 24.36 -28.63
N PRO A 197 -19.41 25.14 -28.17
CA PRO A 197 -19.22 25.43 -26.76
C PRO A 197 -20.49 26.03 -26.11
N LYS A 198 -20.78 25.63 -24.86
CA LYS A 198 -22.01 26.05 -24.16
C LYS A 198 -22.10 27.57 -24.05
N GLY A 199 -23.28 28.11 -24.39
CA GLY A 199 -23.56 29.54 -24.37
C GLY A 199 -23.19 30.27 -25.67
N TYR A 200 -22.57 29.56 -26.62
CA TYR A 200 -22.32 30.05 -27.97
C TYR A 200 -23.31 29.43 -28.94
N ALA A 201 -23.59 30.13 -30.04
CA ALA A 201 -24.39 29.63 -31.14
C ALA A 201 -23.74 30.03 -32.46
N ILE A 202 -23.83 29.14 -33.46
CA ILE A 202 -23.39 29.39 -34.82
C ILE A 202 -24.65 29.52 -35.66
N HIS A 203 -24.79 30.62 -36.36
CA HIS A 203 -25.95 30.93 -37.19
C HIS A 203 -25.52 31.08 -38.63
N PHE A 204 -26.43 30.76 -39.55
CA PHE A 204 -26.26 30.99 -40.98
C PHE A 204 -26.94 32.30 -41.36
N ASN A 205 -26.22 33.14 -42.10
CA ASN A 205 -26.73 34.38 -42.65
C ASN A 205 -27.20 34.13 -44.09
N ASP A 206 -28.52 34.11 -44.30
CA ASP A 206 -29.16 33.96 -45.62
C ASP A 206 -29.20 35.26 -46.44
N GLY A 207 -28.73 36.38 -45.88
CA GLY A 207 -28.80 37.71 -46.48
C GLY A 207 -30.19 38.32 -46.57
N LYS A 208 -31.24 37.61 -46.14
CA LYS A 208 -32.65 38.01 -46.27
C LYS A 208 -33.26 38.46 -44.94
N ASN A 209 -32.76 37.93 -43.82
CA ASN A 209 -33.33 38.18 -42.47
C ASN A 209 -32.29 38.69 -41.44
N THR A 210 -31.21 39.33 -41.89
CA THR A 210 -30.13 39.81 -41.00
C THR A 210 -29.85 41.29 -41.17
N TYR A 211 -29.67 42.01 -40.06
CA TYR A 211 -29.33 43.42 -40.04
C TYR A 211 -27.85 43.62 -39.66
N SER A 212 -27.08 44.28 -40.52
CA SER A 212 -25.79 44.86 -40.17
C SER A 212 -25.87 46.38 -40.17
N LYS A 213 -25.45 47.00 -39.06
CA LYS A 213 -25.39 48.46 -38.92
C LYS A 213 -24.42 49.11 -39.91
N ASN A 214 -23.34 48.42 -40.28
CA ASN A 214 -22.28 48.94 -41.14
C ASN A 214 -22.29 48.30 -42.54
N ASN A 215 -23.30 47.50 -42.85
CA ASN A 215 -23.44 46.75 -44.11
C ASN A 215 -22.23 45.86 -44.46
N ASP A 216 -21.52 45.37 -43.43
CA ASP A 216 -20.29 44.58 -43.52
C ASP A 216 -20.53 43.05 -43.46
N TRP A 217 -21.78 42.62 -43.35
CA TRP A 217 -22.14 41.21 -43.31
C TRP A 217 -22.32 40.67 -44.72
N LYS A 218 -21.58 39.62 -45.05
CA LYS A 218 -21.69 38.95 -46.34
C LYS A 218 -22.86 37.93 -46.30
N PRO A 219 -23.72 37.88 -47.32
CA PRO A 219 -24.71 36.81 -47.45
C PRO A 219 -24.01 35.46 -47.62
N ASP A 220 -24.72 34.38 -47.31
CA ASP A 220 -24.25 32.99 -47.40
C ASP A 220 -23.02 32.69 -46.51
N THR A 221 -22.89 33.38 -45.38
CA THR A 221 -21.81 33.17 -44.41
C THR A 221 -22.33 32.82 -43.01
N TYR A 222 -21.45 32.37 -42.12
CA TYR A 222 -21.79 32.03 -40.74
C TYR A 222 -21.30 33.11 -39.76
N TYR A 223 -21.98 33.21 -38.62
CA TYR A 223 -21.58 34.09 -37.52
C TYR A 223 -21.76 33.40 -36.16
N VAL A 224 -20.94 33.80 -35.18
CA VAL A 224 -20.92 33.24 -33.83
C VAL A 224 -21.48 34.26 -32.84
N THR A 225 -22.46 33.85 -32.04
CA THR A 225 -23.00 34.65 -30.94
C THR A 225 -22.72 34.03 -29.58
N LYS A 226 -22.75 34.86 -28.53
CA LYS A 226 -22.84 34.44 -27.13
C LYS A 226 -23.95 35.23 -26.45
N GLY A 227 -25.06 34.57 -26.15
CA GLY A 227 -26.30 35.27 -25.78
C GLY A 227 -26.76 36.19 -26.92
N TYR A 228 -27.02 37.46 -26.61
CA TYR A 228 -27.44 38.47 -27.59
C TYR A 228 -26.26 39.17 -28.30
N SER A 229 -25.02 38.87 -27.93
CA SER A 229 -23.84 39.51 -28.49
C SER A 229 -23.29 38.71 -29.66
N ILE A 230 -23.08 39.37 -30.80
CA ILE A 230 -22.31 38.82 -31.92
C ILE A 230 -20.83 38.98 -31.62
N LEU A 231 -20.07 37.90 -31.71
CA LEU A 231 -18.64 37.88 -31.38
C LEU A 231 -17.76 37.98 -32.63
N GLN A 232 -18.17 37.31 -33.71
CA GLN A 232 -17.48 37.34 -34.99
C GLN A 232 -18.43 36.92 -36.11
N THR A 233 -18.26 37.52 -37.28
CA THR A 233 -19.12 37.38 -38.46
C THR A 233 -18.31 36.94 -39.68
N ASN A 234 -19.00 36.64 -40.78
CA ASN A 234 -18.40 36.37 -42.09
C ASN A 234 -17.49 35.12 -42.17
N PHE A 235 -17.82 34.06 -41.43
CA PHE A 235 -17.14 32.77 -41.62
C PHE A 235 -17.63 32.09 -42.89
N GLU A 236 -16.71 31.66 -43.75
CA GLU A 236 -17.01 31.00 -45.03
C GLU A 236 -17.66 29.61 -44.85
N SER A 237 -17.46 28.98 -43.69
CA SER A 237 -18.07 27.69 -43.37
C SER A 237 -18.44 27.57 -41.89
N ARG A 238 -19.41 26.71 -41.61
CA ARG A 238 -19.80 26.36 -40.23
C ARG A 238 -18.63 25.75 -39.45
N GLU A 239 -17.77 25.00 -40.12
CA GLU A 239 -16.59 24.36 -39.53
C GLU A 239 -15.54 25.39 -39.12
N ALA A 240 -15.30 26.41 -39.95
CA ALA A 240 -14.41 27.52 -39.61
C ALA A 240 -14.92 28.30 -38.39
N ALA A 241 -16.23 28.61 -38.35
CA ALA A 241 -16.87 29.22 -37.19
C ALA A 241 -16.74 28.36 -35.92
N LEU A 242 -16.88 27.04 -36.06
CA LEU A 242 -16.81 26.09 -34.96
C LEU A 242 -15.40 25.99 -34.37
N LYS A 243 -14.39 25.82 -35.22
CA LYS A 243 -12.99 25.76 -34.80
C LYS A 243 -12.59 27.04 -34.06
N TRP A 244 -12.96 28.20 -34.62
CA TRP A 244 -12.68 29.50 -34.02
C TRP A 244 -13.28 29.65 -32.62
N VAL A 245 -14.57 29.30 -32.44
CA VAL A 245 -15.22 29.45 -31.13
C VAL A 245 -14.67 28.45 -30.09
N GLN A 246 -14.22 27.26 -30.52
CA GLN A 246 -13.57 26.29 -29.66
C GLN A 246 -12.21 26.79 -29.16
N GLU A 247 -11.41 27.42 -30.03
CA GLU A 247 -10.13 28.03 -29.64
C GLU A 247 -10.33 29.23 -28.70
N LEU A 248 -11.30 30.10 -29.01
CA LEU A 248 -11.66 31.23 -28.15
C LEU A 248 -12.06 30.79 -26.74
N ALA A 249 -12.80 29.67 -26.63
CA ALA A 249 -13.21 29.11 -25.34
C ALA A 249 -12.03 28.53 -24.53
N LYS A 250 -10.98 28.02 -25.19
CA LYS A 250 -9.78 27.44 -24.55
C LYS A 250 -8.83 28.51 -23.99
N GLY A 251 -8.81 29.71 -24.56
CA GLY A 251 -7.85 30.76 -24.21
C GLY A 251 -8.04 31.48 -22.86
N ARG A 252 -9.06 31.14 -22.05
CA ARG A 252 -9.48 31.94 -20.87
C ARG A 252 -9.10 31.41 -19.48
N SER A 253 -8.24 30.39 -19.34
CA SER A 253 -7.76 29.97 -18.00
C SER A 253 -6.24 29.83 -17.94
N LYS A 254 -5.52 30.89 -17.56
CA LYS A 254 -4.13 30.78 -17.07
C LYS A 254 -3.91 31.78 -15.94
N SER A 255 -3.91 31.30 -14.70
CA SER A 255 -3.19 31.98 -13.61
C SER A 255 -2.04 31.09 -13.20
N GLY A 256 -0.83 31.67 -13.17
CA GLY A 256 0.36 31.03 -12.65
C GLY A 256 0.18 30.81 -11.15
N LYS A 257 0.27 29.56 -10.71
CA LYS A 257 0.30 29.20 -9.29
C LYS A 257 1.51 28.33 -9.02
N THR A 258 2.08 28.57 -7.83
CA THR A 258 3.11 27.78 -7.19
C THR A 258 2.75 26.29 -7.11
N ARG A 259 3.79 25.45 -7.15
CA ARG A 259 3.70 23.99 -7.13
C ARG A 259 2.97 23.54 -5.85
N PHE A 260 1.83 22.86 -6.03
CA PHE A 260 1.02 22.39 -4.91
C PHE A 260 1.72 21.18 -4.25
N VAL A 261 2.00 21.28 -2.96
CA VAL A 261 2.39 20.13 -2.13
C VAL A 261 1.18 19.76 -1.27
N PRO A 262 0.72 18.50 -1.29
CA PRO A 262 -0.38 18.07 -0.42
C PRO A 262 -0.08 18.35 1.07
N PRO A 263 -1.05 18.83 1.88
CA PRO A 263 -0.82 19.18 3.28
C PRO A 263 -0.17 18.07 4.11
N GLN A 264 -0.55 16.81 3.87
CA GLN A 264 0.00 15.66 4.58
C GLN A 264 1.48 15.38 4.27
N LEU A 265 2.01 15.93 3.18
CA LEU A 265 3.42 15.83 2.80
C LEU A 265 4.20 17.13 3.07
N SER A 266 3.56 18.15 3.66
CA SER A 266 4.19 19.46 3.87
C SER A 266 5.37 19.44 4.84
N HIS A 267 5.40 18.46 5.75
CA HIS A 267 6.48 18.28 6.73
C HIS A 267 7.59 17.36 6.24
N VAL A 268 7.40 16.66 5.11
CA VAL A 268 8.40 15.75 4.54
C VAL A 268 9.51 16.58 3.91
N ARG A 269 10.73 16.47 4.42
CA ARG A 269 11.90 17.20 3.92
C ARG A 269 12.94 16.25 3.36
N ARG A 270 13.60 16.71 2.31
CA ARG A 270 14.76 16.05 1.71
C ARG A 270 15.82 17.08 1.37
N THR A 271 17.07 16.81 1.78
CA THR A 271 18.22 17.71 1.52
C THR A 271 19.33 17.03 0.72
N GLY A 272 19.01 15.91 0.06
CA GLY A 272 19.93 15.16 -0.79
C GLY A 272 20.03 15.69 -2.24
N PRO A 273 20.81 15.01 -3.09
CA PRO A 273 21.00 15.38 -4.51
C PRO A 273 19.68 15.42 -5.30
N ASP A 274 19.58 16.30 -6.30
CA ASP A 274 18.43 16.27 -7.24
C ASP A 274 18.64 15.16 -8.28
N TYR A 275 17.86 14.08 -8.17
CA TYR A 275 17.88 12.99 -9.14
C TYR A 275 16.89 13.17 -10.29
N ARG A 276 16.02 14.18 -10.22
CA ARG A 276 14.98 14.44 -11.21
C ARG A 276 15.37 15.50 -12.22
N ASN A 277 16.40 16.30 -11.94
CA ASN A 277 16.78 17.47 -12.74
C ASN A 277 15.57 18.38 -13.03
N GLY A 278 14.78 18.66 -11.98
CA GLY A 278 13.56 19.45 -12.07
C GLY A 278 12.35 18.78 -12.74
N MET A 279 12.47 17.56 -13.27
CA MET A 279 11.37 16.88 -13.96
C MET A 279 10.27 16.36 -13.00
N GLU A 280 9.05 16.31 -13.52
CA GLU A 280 7.94 15.59 -12.88
C GLU A 280 8.06 14.10 -13.19
N ILE A 281 7.94 13.26 -12.16
CA ILE A 281 8.06 11.82 -12.30
C ILE A 281 6.75 11.21 -12.78
N THR A 282 6.87 10.23 -13.66
CA THR A 282 5.75 9.48 -14.21
C THR A 282 5.88 8.02 -13.78
N GLY A 283 4.80 7.24 -13.89
CA GLY A 283 4.86 5.79 -13.66
C GLY A 283 5.90 5.09 -14.55
N GLN A 284 6.11 5.59 -15.78
CA GLN A 284 7.10 5.02 -16.69
C GLN A 284 8.52 5.14 -16.14
N HIS A 285 8.88 6.23 -15.46
CA HIS A 285 10.21 6.36 -14.86
C HIS A 285 10.48 5.28 -13.79
N TYR A 286 9.44 4.82 -13.06
CA TYR A 286 9.60 3.72 -12.09
C TYR A 286 9.90 2.38 -12.79
N LEU A 287 9.27 2.13 -13.94
CA LEU A 287 9.54 0.95 -14.76
C LEU A 287 10.95 1.03 -15.38
N ASP A 288 11.28 2.17 -15.98
CA ASP A 288 12.51 2.32 -16.76
C ASP A 288 13.76 2.48 -15.89
N THR A 289 13.65 3.14 -14.74
CA THR A 289 14.81 3.36 -13.85
C THR A 289 15.03 2.17 -12.94
N PHE A 290 14.02 1.80 -12.15
CA PHE A 290 14.16 0.76 -11.12
C PHE A 290 13.74 -0.63 -11.59
N GLY A 291 12.93 -0.73 -12.65
CA GLY A 291 12.39 -2.01 -13.08
C GLY A 291 11.23 -2.50 -12.22
N PHE A 292 10.40 -1.63 -11.64
CA PHE A 292 9.18 -2.12 -10.97
C PHE A 292 8.31 -2.91 -11.95
N ARG A 293 7.64 -3.95 -11.45
CA ARG A 293 6.68 -4.74 -12.22
C ARG A 293 5.44 -3.93 -12.61
N GLY A 294 5.01 -3.06 -11.71
CA GLY A 294 3.92 -2.12 -11.91
C GLY A 294 3.68 -1.26 -10.68
N GLY A 295 2.73 -0.33 -10.78
CA GLY A 295 2.27 0.42 -9.65
C GLY A 295 0.85 0.95 -9.73
N GLU A 296 0.26 1.16 -8.56
CA GLU A 296 -1.17 1.47 -8.41
C GLU A 296 -1.42 2.70 -7.54
N PHE A 297 -2.45 3.47 -7.88
CA PHE A 297 -2.91 4.61 -7.09
C PHE A 297 -4.26 4.36 -6.44
N GLY A 298 -4.39 4.86 -5.21
CA GLY A 298 -5.66 4.93 -4.49
C GLY A 298 -6.65 5.90 -5.12
N ASN A 299 -7.92 5.51 -5.14
CA ASN A 299 -9.01 6.36 -5.63
C ASN A 299 -9.17 7.67 -4.83
N TRP A 300 -8.63 7.74 -3.62
CA TRP A 300 -8.69 8.92 -2.76
C TRP A 300 -7.48 9.86 -2.91
N MET A 301 -6.53 9.50 -3.77
CA MET A 301 -5.44 10.35 -4.20
C MET A 301 -5.89 11.15 -5.43
N ASN A 302 -5.93 12.47 -5.28
CA ASN A 302 -6.10 13.37 -6.43
C ASN A 302 -4.79 13.40 -7.26
N GLN A 303 -4.82 14.01 -8.44
CA GLN A 303 -3.65 14.04 -9.32
C GLN A 303 -2.41 14.67 -8.70
N ASN A 304 -2.60 15.70 -7.87
CA ASN A 304 -1.48 16.32 -7.17
C ASN A 304 -0.89 15.41 -6.09
N ASP A 305 -1.73 14.65 -5.36
CA ASP A 305 -1.25 13.65 -4.40
C ASP A 305 -0.43 12.57 -5.11
N ARG A 306 -0.89 12.11 -6.29
CA ARG A 306 -0.22 11.09 -7.09
C ARG A 306 1.15 11.59 -7.56
N GLN A 307 1.19 12.79 -8.15
CA GLN A 307 2.42 13.41 -8.60
C GLN A 307 3.43 13.62 -7.46
N ALA A 308 2.98 14.15 -6.31
CA ALA A 308 3.85 14.36 -5.16
C ALA A 308 4.43 13.04 -4.63
N SER A 309 3.62 11.99 -4.57
CA SER A 309 4.06 10.66 -4.11
C SER A 309 5.05 10.02 -5.09
N LEU A 310 4.82 10.15 -6.41
CA LEU A 310 5.76 9.70 -7.43
C LEU A 310 7.10 10.43 -7.32
N ASN A 311 7.09 11.76 -7.15
CA ASN A 311 8.33 12.54 -7.05
C ASN A 311 9.14 12.18 -5.81
N MET A 312 8.48 12.21 -4.64
CA MET A 312 9.14 11.96 -3.37
C MET A 312 9.58 10.49 -3.25
N GLY A 313 8.74 9.56 -3.71
CA GLY A 313 9.08 8.15 -3.76
C GLY A 313 10.25 7.86 -4.69
N PHE A 314 10.32 8.49 -5.86
CA PHE A 314 11.42 8.29 -6.80
C PHE A 314 12.74 8.76 -6.21
N GLU A 315 12.79 9.98 -5.65
CA GLU A 315 13.99 10.50 -4.99
C GLU A 315 14.39 9.63 -3.78
N ALA A 316 13.43 9.17 -2.98
CA ALA A 316 13.68 8.28 -1.85
C ALA A 316 14.26 6.92 -2.28
N LEU A 317 13.81 6.35 -3.40
CA LEU A 317 14.37 5.11 -3.93
C LEU A 317 15.78 5.30 -4.51
N LYS A 318 16.07 6.47 -5.09
CA LYS A 318 17.44 6.83 -5.50
C LYS A 318 18.35 7.00 -4.28
N ASP A 319 17.86 7.61 -3.21
CA ASP A 319 18.58 7.68 -1.93
C ASP A 319 18.87 6.29 -1.37
N LEU A 320 17.90 5.37 -1.44
CA LEU A 320 18.10 3.99 -1.02
C LEU A 320 19.18 3.29 -1.84
N ALA A 321 19.15 3.44 -3.17
CA ALA A 321 20.18 2.89 -4.06
C ALA A 321 21.57 3.46 -3.72
N SER A 322 21.64 4.76 -3.44
CA SER A 322 22.88 5.45 -3.05
C SER A 322 23.40 4.97 -1.70
N ALA A 323 22.53 4.88 -0.68
CA ALA A 323 22.88 4.42 0.67
C ALA A 323 23.45 3.01 0.68
N LEU A 324 22.91 2.14 -0.18
CA LEU A 324 23.35 0.76 -0.34
C LEU A 324 24.48 0.60 -1.37
N GLN A 325 24.79 1.63 -2.16
CA GLN A 325 25.70 1.59 -3.32
C GLN A 325 25.38 0.44 -4.28
N ILE A 326 24.11 0.37 -4.68
CA ILE A 326 23.59 -0.65 -5.60
C ILE A 326 23.03 -0.02 -6.88
N SER A 327 22.86 -0.83 -7.91
CA SER A 327 22.16 -0.41 -9.12
C SER A 327 20.72 0.00 -8.80
N ASP A 328 20.23 1.04 -9.48
CA ASP A 328 18.80 1.41 -9.41
C ASP A 328 17.88 0.20 -9.70
N LYS A 329 18.32 -0.73 -10.55
CA LYS A 329 17.55 -1.92 -10.94
C LYS A 329 17.37 -2.94 -9.81
N ASP A 330 18.26 -2.92 -8.82
CA ASP A 330 18.17 -3.82 -7.67
C ASP A 330 17.09 -3.38 -6.69
N ILE A 331 16.65 -2.12 -6.75
CA ILE A 331 15.54 -1.59 -5.95
C ILE A 331 14.27 -2.42 -6.14
N ALA A 332 14.00 -2.90 -7.35
CA ALA A 332 12.81 -3.69 -7.66
C ALA A 332 13.06 -5.22 -7.65
N TYR A 333 14.14 -5.69 -7.03
CA TYR A 333 14.53 -7.10 -6.97
C TYR A 333 14.51 -7.79 -8.34
N GLN A 334 15.19 -7.20 -9.32
CA GLN A 334 15.27 -7.72 -10.70
C GLN A 334 13.89 -7.85 -11.40
N GLY A 335 12.99 -6.88 -11.19
CA GLY A 335 11.68 -6.88 -11.86
C GLY A 335 10.53 -7.48 -11.06
N THR A 336 10.79 -7.93 -9.84
CA THR A 336 9.81 -8.69 -9.04
C THR A 336 8.87 -7.78 -8.27
N LEU A 337 9.39 -6.68 -7.73
CA LEU A 337 8.68 -5.80 -6.81
C LEU A 337 7.71 -4.87 -7.56
N ALA A 338 6.54 -4.66 -6.96
CA ALA A 338 5.57 -3.66 -7.37
C ALA A 338 5.37 -2.60 -6.26
N ILE A 339 4.81 -1.44 -6.61
CA ILE A 339 4.62 -0.35 -5.65
C ILE A 339 3.23 0.28 -5.75
N ALA A 340 2.61 0.56 -4.61
CA ALA A 340 1.30 1.17 -4.53
C ALA A 340 1.32 2.41 -3.63
N PHE A 341 0.59 3.44 -4.05
CA PHE A 341 0.40 4.67 -3.30
C PHE A 341 -1.08 4.81 -2.93
N GLY A 342 -1.37 4.73 -1.65
CA GLY A 342 -2.71 4.88 -1.07
C GLY A 342 -3.76 3.92 -1.63
N ALA A 343 -3.36 2.86 -2.35
CA ALA A 343 -4.29 1.98 -3.06
C ALA A 343 -4.82 0.85 -2.19
N ARG A 344 -4.05 0.47 -1.17
CA ARG A 344 -4.23 -0.74 -0.37
C ARG A 344 -4.16 -0.36 1.12
N GLY A 345 -4.64 -1.24 1.99
CA GLY A 345 -4.59 -1.06 3.44
C GLY A 345 -5.94 -1.00 4.14
N SER A 346 -6.00 -1.54 5.36
CA SER A 346 -7.14 -1.50 6.27
C SER A 346 -6.66 -1.02 7.64
N GLY A 347 -7.33 -0.03 8.23
CA GLY A 347 -7.00 0.46 9.58
C GLY A 347 -6.00 1.63 9.63
N ASN A 348 -5.18 1.66 10.68
CA ASN A 348 -4.27 2.75 11.05
C ASN A 348 -2.81 2.55 10.57
N ALA A 349 -2.53 1.52 9.76
CA ALA A 349 -1.16 1.25 9.29
C ALA A 349 -0.60 2.38 8.43
N ALA A 350 0.69 2.70 8.61
CA ALA A 350 1.40 3.71 7.83
C ALA A 350 1.71 3.21 6.42
N ALA A 351 2.19 1.98 6.33
CA ALA A 351 2.46 1.26 5.09
C ALA A 351 2.43 -0.25 5.38
N HIS A 352 2.50 -1.08 4.33
CA HIS A 352 2.62 -2.53 4.46
C HIS A 352 3.16 -3.17 3.16
N TYR A 353 3.84 -4.32 3.31
CA TYR A 353 4.20 -5.22 2.23
C TYR A 353 3.20 -6.38 2.11
N GLU A 354 2.84 -6.79 0.88
CA GLU A 354 2.00 -7.96 0.63
C GLU A 354 2.83 -9.08 -0.06
N PRO A 355 3.27 -10.13 0.66
CA PRO A 355 4.14 -11.18 0.11
C PRO A 355 3.60 -11.87 -1.14
N LEU A 356 2.30 -12.22 -1.14
CA LEU A 356 1.67 -12.92 -2.27
C LEU A 356 1.72 -12.14 -3.59
N ARG A 357 1.70 -10.80 -3.51
CA ARG A 357 1.70 -9.91 -4.68
C ARG A 357 3.01 -9.18 -4.87
N LYS A 358 3.94 -9.32 -3.92
CA LYS A 358 5.23 -8.65 -3.87
C LYS A 358 5.09 -7.15 -4.12
N VAL A 359 4.20 -6.52 -3.36
CA VAL A 359 3.86 -5.10 -3.49
C VAL A 359 4.06 -4.37 -2.16
N ILE A 360 4.78 -3.26 -2.21
CA ILE A 360 4.84 -2.28 -1.12
C ILE A 360 3.69 -1.31 -1.30
N ASN A 361 2.94 -1.04 -0.24
CA ASN A 361 1.90 -0.02 -0.25
C ASN A 361 2.17 1.04 0.81
N LEU A 362 2.36 2.29 0.37
CA LEU A 362 2.45 3.46 1.23
C LEU A 362 1.07 4.10 1.37
N THR A 363 0.53 4.25 2.59
CA THR A 363 -0.74 4.97 2.75
C THR A 363 -0.55 6.47 2.50
N LYS A 364 -1.58 7.16 1.98
CA LYS A 364 -1.42 8.60 1.67
C LYS A 364 -1.29 9.48 2.92
N MET A 365 -1.88 9.13 4.07
CA MET A 365 -1.83 9.99 5.26
C MET A 365 -0.52 9.85 6.04
N HIS A 366 -0.02 8.62 6.19
CA HIS A 366 1.08 8.34 7.11
C HIS A 366 2.19 7.50 6.47
N GLY A 367 2.12 7.19 5.16
CA GLY A 367 3.12 6.32 4.53
C GLY A 367 4.49 6.94 4.35
N ALA A 368 4.56 8.28 4.20
CA ALA A 368 5.83 8.97 4.09
C ALA A 368 6.68 8.71 5.34
N GLY A 369 7.88 8.15 5.15
CA GLY A 369 8.81 7.77 6.22
C GLY A 369 8.91 6.29 6.51
N SER A 370 8.05 5.47 5.89
CA SER A 370 8.04 4.01 6.08
C SER A 370 8.62 3.24 4.88
N LEU A 371 9.08 3.92 3.82
CA LEU A 371 9.47 3.24 2.57
C LEU A 371 10.68 2.30 2.74
N ALA A 372 11.70 2.67 3.52
CA ALA A 372 12.84 1.78 3.80
C ALA A 372 12.41 0.53 4.59
N HIS A 373 11.48 0.71 5.54
CA HIS A 373 10.93 -0.39 6.34
C HIS A 373 10.17 -1.40 5.46
N GLU A 374 9.27 -0.91 4.60
CA GLU A 374 8.54 -1.79 3.68
C GLU A 374 9.43 -2.41 2.60
N TRP A 375 10.45 -1.67 2.14
CA TRP A 375 11.44 -2.23 1.23
C TRP A 375 12.23 -3.36 1.89
N TRP A 376 12.53 -3.26 3.19
CA TRP A 376 13.15 -4.38 3.88
C TRP A 376 12.24 -5.61 3.95
N HIS A 377 10.95 -5.44 4.27
CA HIS A 377 10.00 -6.56 4.26
C HIS A 377 9.96 -7.28 2.91
N GLY A 378 9.93 -6.51 1.82
CA GLY A 378 10.00 -7.07 0.48
C GLY A 378 11.32 -7.78 0.18
N PHE A 379 12.43 -7.23 0.65
CA PHE A 379 13.76 -7.78 0.42
C PHE A 379 14.00 -9.05 1.24
N ASP A 380 13.52 -9.08 2.48
CA ASP A 380 13.55 -10.24 3.38
C ASP A 380 12.78 -11.43 2.79
N ASP A 381 11.59 -11.19 2.23
CA ASP A 381 10.80 -12.19 1.48
C ASP A 381 11.53 -12.66 0.19
N TYR A 382 12.11 -11.72 -0.55
CA TYR A 382 12.87 -12.02 -1.77
C TYR A 382 14.09 -12.89 -1.49
N LEU A 383 14.87 -12.54 -0.46
CA LEU A 383 16.02 -13.32 -0.02
C LEU A 383 15.57 -14.66 0.57
N GLY A 384 14.46 -14.71 1.30
CA GLY A 384 13.88 -15.94 1.82
C GLY A 384 13.63 -16.94 0.69
N THR A 385 13.01 -16.50 -0.41
CA THR A 385 12.82 -17.32 -1.61
C THR A 385 14.16 -17.78 -2.21
N LYS A 386 15.15 -16.88 -2.32
CA LYS A 386 16.47 -17.20 -2.89
C LYS A 386 17.27 -18.21 -2.06
N MET A 387 17.14 -18.15 -0.74
CA MET A 387 17.87 -18.98 0.22
C MET A 387 17.10 -20.23 0.65
N GLY A 388 15.90 -20.46 0.11
CA GLY A 388 15.09 -21.67 0.37
C GLY A 388 14.28 -21.62 1.67
N ALA A 389 14.01 -20.44 2.21
CA ALA A 389 13.11 -20.26 3.35
C ALA A 389 11.64 -20.42 2.92
N ASN A 390 10.80 -20.86 3.87
CA ASN A 390 9.35 -20.87 3.71
C ASN A 390 8.76 -19.57 4.27
N GLY A 391 8.87 -18.48 3.51
CA GLY A 391 8.51 -17.12 3.92
C GLY A 391 9.73 -16.20 4.07
N MET A 392 9.70 -15.33 5.09
CA MET A 392 10.77 -14.36 5.39
C MET A 392 12.08 -15.05 5.79
N LEU A 393 13.22 -14.54 5.33
CA LEU A 393 14.54 -15.06 5.72
C LEU A 393 14.86 -14.79 7.20
N SER A 394 14.40 -13.67 7.74
CA SER A 394 14.58 -13.30 9.15
C SER A 394 13.96 -14.31 10.14
N GLU A 395 12.94 -15.07 9.73
CA GLU A 395 12.33 -16.13 10.52
C GLU A 395 13.08 -17.48 10.39
N GLN A 396 13.90 -17.65 9.34
CA GLN A 396 14.77 -18.81 9.15
C GLN A 396 16.24 -18.41 8.96
N PRO A 397 16.82 -17.64 9.90
CA PRO A 397 18.08 -16.94 9.67
C PRO A 397 19.29 -17.87 9.55
N ARG A 398 19.17 -19.14 9.98
CA ARG A 398 20.21 -20.17 9.83
C ARG A 398 20.53 -20.53 8.38
N LEU A 399 19.60 -20.25 7.45
CA LEU A 399 19.79 -20.50 6.02
C LEU A 399 20.82 -19.56 5.40
N TYR A 400 21.13 -18.44 6.06
CA TYR A 400 22.11 -17.48 5.59
C TYR A 400 22.89 -16.88 6.77
N ALA A 401 24.16 -17.28 6.90
CA ALA A 401 24.97 -16.97 8.09
C ALA A 401 25.03 -15.47 8.47
N PRO A 402 25.13 -14.51 7.53
CA PRO A 402 25.03 -13.09 7.84
C PRO A 402 23.70 -12.68 8.49
N PHE A 403 22.58 -13.30 8.08
CA PHE A 403 21.26 -13.08 8.69
C PHE A 403 21.19 -13.68 10.11
N GLN A 404 21.75 -14.87 10.35
CA GLN A 404 21.87 -15.40 11.71
C GLN A 404 22.68 -14.46 12.61
N LYS A 405 23.78 -13.91 12.10
CA LYS A 405 24.59 -12.90 12.82
C LYS A 405 23.77 -11.63 13.09
N LEU A 406 22.93 -11.19 12.16
CA LEU A 406 22.06 -10.03 12.35
C LEU A 406 21.06 -10.27 13.49
N ILE A 407 20.32 -11.37 13.46
CA ILE A 407 19.37 -11.72 14.53
C ILE A 407 20.08 -11.83 15.88
N ASP A 408 21.24 -12.48 15.92
CA ASP A 408 22.03 -12.65 17.13
C ASP A 408 22.52 -11.32 17.72
N THR A 409 22.93 -10.39 16.85
CA THR A 409 23.42 -9.05 17.22
C THR A 409 22.27 -8.15 17.69
N MET A 410 21.09 -8.30 17.07
CA MET A 410 19.90 -7.58 17.52
C MET A 410 19.37 -8.10 18.85
N LYS A 411 19.48 -9.41 19.14
CA LYS A 411 18.93 -10.01 20.36
C LYS A 411 19.89 -9.99 21.54
N TYR A 412 21.19 -10.12 21.29
CA TYR A 412 22.17 -10.32 22.36
C TYR A 412 23.43 -9.46 22.20
N LYS A 413 23.97 -9.03 23.33
CA LYS A 413 25.26 -8.35 23.47
C LYS A 413 26.12 -9.06 24.52
N PRO A 414 27.46 -8.95 24.46
CA PRO A 414 28.33 -9.47 25.52
C PRO A 414 28.02 -8.77 26.86
N GLU A 415 28.11 -9.53 27.95
CA GLU A 415 28.09 -8.97 29.31
C GLU A 415 29.23 -7.98 29.51
N THR A 416 29.01 -6.93 30.31
CA THR A 416 30.15 -6.15 30.82
C THR A 416 30.93 -6.98 31.84
N PRO A 417 32.23 -6.70 32.06
CA PRO A 417 33.00 -7.38 33.10
C PRO A 417 32.33 -7.33 34.48
N GLU A 418 31.67 -6.22 34.83
CA GLU A 418 30.94 -6.08 36.08
C GLU A 418 29.71 -6.99 36.14
N GLN A 419 28.96 -7.10 35.04
CA GLN A 419 27.81 -8.02 34.94
C GLN A 419 28.25 -9.48 35.03
N ALA A 420 29.33 -9.85 34.34
CA ALA A 420 29.90 -11.19 34.39
C ALA A 420 30.41 -11.52 35.81
N ALA A 421 31.07 -10.59 36.48
CA ALA A 421 31.51 -10.73 37.86
C ALA A 421 30.33 -10.85 38.83
N ALA A 422 29.29 -10.03 38.67
CA ALA A 422 28.08 -10.10 39.49
C ALA A 422 27.34 -11.44 39.32
N ARG A 423 27.19 -11.92 38.07
CA ARG A 423 26.61 -13.24 37.78
C ARG A 423 27.44 -14.36 38.41
N THR A 424 28.75 -14.32 38.25
CA THR A 424 29.66 -15.32 38.81
C THR A 424 29.56 -15.34 40.33
N LYS A 425 29.58 -14.17 40.98
CA LYS A 425 29.37 -14.03 42.43
C LYS A 425 28.02 -14.62 42.87
N ALA A 426 26.93 -14.27 42.21
CA ALA A 426 25.59 -14.78 42.53
C ALA A 426 25.50 -16.32 42.33
N GLN A 427 26.17 -16.86 41.32
CA GLN A 427 26.27 -18.30 41.08
C GLN A 427 27.07 -19.00 42.19
N THR A 428 28.19 -18.43 42.61
CA THR A 428 29.00 -18.94 43.73
C THR A 428 28.21 -18.90 45.03
N GLU A 429 27.53 -17.79 45.34
CA GLU A 429 26.69 -17.67 46.54
C GLU A 429 25.54 -18.69 46.54
N ARG A 430 24.86 -18.88 45.40
CA ARG A 430 23.80 -19.88 45.26
C ARG A 430 24.32 -21.30 45.46
N THR A 431 25.49 -21.61 44.89
CA THR A 431 26.14 -22.91 45.02
C THR A 431 26.56 -23.16 46.48
N ARG A 432 27.18 -22.17 47.13
CA ARG A 432 27.56 -22.22 48.55
C ARG A 432 26.35 -22.39 49.46
N LYS A 433 25.23 -21.72 49.18
CA LYS A 433 23.96 -21.88 49.93
C LYS A 433 23.37 -23.28 49.75
N ASN A 434 23.37 -23.81 48.53
CA ASN A 434 22.91 -25.17 48.25
C ASN A 434 23.80 -26.21 48.95
N ALA A 435 25.11 -26.09 48.82
CA ALA A 435 26.10 -26.95 49.47
C ALA A 435 25.94 -26.94 50.99
N THR A 436 25.73 -25.75 51.58
CA THR A 436 25.44 -25.58 53.01
C THR A 436 24.17 -26.33 53.42
N GLY A 437 23.08 -26.16 52.68
CA GLY A 437 21.81 -26.84 52.99
C GLY A 437 21.92 -28.36 52.93
N TRP A 438 22.62 -28.89 51.92
CA TRP A 438 22.88 -30.32 51.81
C TRP A 438 23.76 -30.84 52.95
N LEU A 439 24.84 -30.13 53.29
CA LEU A 439 25.75 -30.52 54.36
C LEU A 439 25.05 -30.51 55.72
N ASP A 440 24.31 -29.44 56.03
CA ASP A 440 23.59 -29.32 57.30
C ASP A 440 22.49 -30.38 57.41
N SER A 441 21.79 -30.71 56.32
CA SER A 441 20.83 -31.81 56.30
C SER A 441 21.48 -33.16 56.64
N ALA A 442 22.69 -33.41 56.12
CA ALA A 442 23.41 -34.66 56.32
C ALA A 442 24.06 -34.79 57.70
N VAL A 443 24.43 -33.67 58.35
CA VAL A 443 25.34 -33.69 59.51
C VAL A 443 24.77 -32.96 60.73
N LEU A 444 24.20 -31.76 60.57
CA LEU A 444 23.86 -30.85 61.67
C LEU A 444 22.81 -31.46 62.62
N GLY A 445 21.81 -32.15 62.08
CA GLY A 445 20.75 -32.76 62.89
C GLY A 445 21.23 -33.93 63.76
N SER A 446 22.30 -34.62 63.37
CA SER A 446 22.93 -35.67 64.16
C SER A 446 23.86 -35.08 65.22
N LEU A 447 24.63 -34.04 64.86
CA LEU A 447 25.52 -33.35 65.80
C LEU A 447 24.75 -32.64 66.92
N LYS A 448 23.60 -32.01 66.64
CA LYS A 448 22.76 -31.41 67.68
C LYS A 448 22.21 -32.42 68.70
N ARG A 449 22.11 -33.70 68.34
CA ARG A 449 21.58 -34.76 69.21
C ARG A 449 22.65 -35.47 70.02
N HIS A 450 23.86 -35.58 69.50
CA HIS A 450 24.92 -36.41 70.08
C HIS A 450 26.18 -35.63 70.45
N GLY A 451 26.31 -34.38 70.01
CA GLY A 451 27.51 -33.58 70.18
C GLY A 451 27.43 -32.52 71.28
N ASN A 452 28.59 -31.99 71.66
CA ASN A 452 28.75 -30.89 72.61
C ASN A 452 29.15 -29.57 71.92
N GLU A 453 29.31 -28.50 72.70
CA GLU A 453 29.62 -27.16 72.18
C GLU A 453 30.97 -27.11 71.44
N GLU A 454 31.97 -27.86 71.91
CA GLU A 454 33.29 -27.94 71.30
C GLU A 454 33.23 -28.61 69.92
N GLN A 455 32.48 -29.70 69.80
CA GLN A 455 32.25 -30.39 68.54
C GLN A 455 31.45 -29.55 67.54
N MET A 456 30.54 -28.70 68.01
CA MET A 456 29.84 -27.73 67.15
C MET A 456 30.80 -26.67 66.58
N LYS A 457 31.80 -26.22 67.37
CA LYS A 457 32.86 -25.32 66.89
C LYS A 457 33.74 -26.02 65.86
N THR A 458 34.12 -27.28 66.09
CA THR A 458 34.87 -28.08 65.12
C THR A 458 34.11 -28.26 63.80
N TYR A 459 32.81 -28.55 63.87
CA TYR A 459 31.96 -28.64 62.67
C TYR A 459 31.91 -27.33 61.89
N ALA A 460 31.86 -26.17 62.56
CA ALA A 460 31.87 -24.88 61.87
C ALA A 460 33.15 -24.66 61.06
N VAL A 461 34.30 -25.07 61.60
CA VAL A 461 35.60 -25.00 60.89
C VAL A 461 35.61 -25.94 59.68
N LEU A 462 35.21 -27.20 59.87
CA LEU A 462 35.17 -28.18 58.77
C LEU A 462 34.15 -27.79 57.69
N LYS A 463 33.02 -27.19 58.09
CA LYS A 463 32.03 -26.64 57.17
C LYS A 463 32.62 -25.52 56.33
N GLU A 464 33.40 -24.61 56.92
CA GLU A 464 34.06 -23.55 56.14
C GLU A 464 35.13 -24.12 55.19
N SER A 465 35.91 -25.11 55.60
CA SER A 465 36.84 -25.85 54.73
C SER A 465 36.12 -26.46 53.52
N PHE A 466 34.99 -27.14 53.73
CA PHE A 466 34.14 -27.64 52.66
C PHE A 466 33.58 -26.53 51.76
N LEU A 467 33.09 -25.44 52.34
CA LEU A 467 32.54 -24.31 51.58
C LEU A 467 33.62 -23.51 50.82
N SER A 468 34.89 -23.65 51.20
CA SER A 468 36.04 -23.18 50.41
C SER A 468 36.45 -24.15 49.29
N GLY A 469 35.84 -25.34 49.19
CA GLY A 469 36.23 -26.32 48.16
C GLY A 469 37.59 -26.97 48.44
N GLU A 470 38.00 -27.06 49.70
CA GLU A 470 39.22 -27.75 50.09
C GLU A 470 39.08 -29.27 49.84
N ALA A 471 40.07 -29.85 49.18
CA ALA A 471 40.07 -31.25 48.79
C ALA A 471 40.08 -32.18 50.02
N GLY A 472 39.20 -33.19 50.03
CA GLY A 472 39.06 -34.17 51.10
C GLY A 472 38.24 -33.66 52.30
N SER A 473 37.65 -32.47 52.21
CA SER A 473 36.84 -31.87 53.28
C SER A 473 35.59 -32.71 53.60
N VAL A 474 34.93 -33.32 52.60
CA VAL A 474 33.77 -34.20 52.82
C VAL A 474 34.14 -35.45 53.61
N GLU A 475 35.32 -36.01 53.35
CA GLU A 475 35.82 -37.20 54.04
C GLU A 475 36.16 -36.90 55.50
N GLN A 476 36.79 -35.74 55.75
CA GLN A 476 37.06 -35.23 57.09
C GLN A 476 35.76 -35.00 57.88
N ILE A 477 34.74 -34.41 57.26
CA ILE A 477 33.43 -34.20 57.89
C ILE A 477 32.73 -35.54 58.16
N SER A 478 32.80 -36.50 57.25
CA SER A 478 32.22 -37.83 57.44
C SER A 478 32.91 -38.61 58.57
N ALA A 479 34.24 -38.53 58.67
CA ALA A 479 35.02 -39.10 59.76
C ALA A 479 34.69 -38.45 61.11
N PHE A 480 34.55 -37.12 61.12
CA PHE A 480 34.13 -36.35 62.30
C PHE A 480 32.71 -36.73 62.75
N LYS A 481 31.75 -36.82 61.82
CA LYS A 481 30.39 -37.29 62.13
C LYS A 481 30.42 -38.70 62.76
N LYS A 482 31.29 -39.58 62.27
CA LYS A 482 31.46 -40.93 62.82
C LYS A 482 32.02 -40.91 64.24
N SER A 483 33.01 -40.06 64.54
CA SER A 483 33.59 -39.99 65.90
C SER A 483 32.59 -39.47 66.94
N VAL A 484 31.68 -38.58 66.55
CA VAL A 484 30.66 -38.02 67.45
C VAL A 484 29.43 -38.91 67.57
N THR A 485 28.98 -39.54 66.48
CA THR A 485 27.66 -40.22 66.44
C THR A 485 27.72 -41.73 66.24
N GLY A 486 28.92 -42.29 66.00
CA GLY A 486 29.13 -43.69 65.60
C GLY A 486 28.72 -44.00 64.16
N ARG A 487 28.18 -43.04 63.40
CA ARG A 487 27.68 -43.22 62.03
C ARG A 487 28.36 -42.28 61.04
N VAL A 488 28.71 -42.80 59.87
CA VAL A 488 29.22 -41.99 58.74
C VAL A 488 28.09 -41.28 57.99
N ILE A 489 28.45 -40.35 57.10
CA ILE A 489 27.50 -39.82 56.10
C ILE A 489 27.13 -40.96 55.14
N PRO A 490 25.83 -41.20 54.84
CA PRO A 490 25.39 -42.18 53.85
C PRO A 490 26.08 -41.99 52.48
N LYS A 491 26.33 -43.07 51.76
CA LYS A 491 27.07 -43.03 50.48
C LYS A 491 26.46 -42.05 49.48
N SER A 492 25.14 -42.06 49.29
CA SER A 492 24.43 -41.19 48.36
C SER A 492 24.52 -39.69 48.71
N GLU A 493 24.51 -39.35 50.00
CA GLU A 493 24.70 -37.97 50.46
C GLU A 493 26.16 -37.53 50.31
N ARG A 494 27.10 -38.45 50.56
CA ARG A 494 28.53 -38.19 50.45
C ARG A 494 28.94 -37.90 49.00
N GLU A 495 28.53 -38.74 48.06
CA GLU A 495 28.78 -38.54 46.61
C GLU A 495 28.22 -37.18 46.15
N ARG A 496 27.06 -36.77 46.68
CA ARG A 496 26.47 -35.47 46.37
C ARG A 496 27.28 -34.30 46.94
N LEU A 497 27.81 -34.45 48.15
CA LEU A 497 28.67 -33.44 48.77
C LEU A 497 30.03 -33.36 48.04
N GLU A 498 30.60 -34.48 47.61
CA GLU A 498 31.82 -34.53 46.80
C GLU A 498 31.65 -33.79 45.45
N ILE A 499 30.47 -33.87 44.82
CA ILE A 499 30.14 -33.05 43.64
C ILE A 499 30.20 -31.55 43.97
N PHE A 500 29.64 -31.14 45.12
CA PHE A 500 29.71 -29.73 45.55
C PHE A 500 31.14 -29.29 45.88
N GLU A 501 31.92 -30.15 46.52
CA GLU A 501 33.34 -29.91 46.81
C GLU A 501 34.11 -29.64 45.51
N HIS A 502 33.95 -30.51 44.51
CA HIS A 502 34.59 -30.33 43.20
C HIS A 502 34.10 -29.06 42.48
N MET A 503 32.80 -28.75 42.54
CA MET A 503 32.26 -27.52 41.94
C MET A 503 32.82 -26.27 42.60
N LEU A 504 32.90 -26.22 43.94
CA LEU A 504 33.42 -25.08 44.69
C LEU A 504 34.92 -24.90 44.47
N SER A 505 35.68 -26.00 44.41
CA SER A 505 37.10 -26.00 44.05
C SER A 505 37.32 -25.42 42.64
N GLY A 506 36.55 -25.89 41.66
CA GLY A 506 36.62 -25.37 40.29
C GLY A 506 36.24 -23.88 40.19
N MET A 507 35.30 -23.40 41.01
CA MET A 507 34.94 -21.98 41.07
C MET A 507 36.05 -21.10 41.67
N GLN A 508 36.84 -21.62 42.63
CA GLN A 508 38.00 -20.90 43.17
C GLN A 508 39.17 -20.85 42.18
N ALA A 509 39.37 -21.91 41.41
CA ALA A 509 40.42 -21.98 40.41
C ALA A 509 40.19 -21.06 39.20
N GLN A 510 38.98 -20.50 39.05
CA GLN A 510 38.63 -19.65 37.92
C GLN A 510 39.14 -18.20 38.13
N GLU A 511 40.26 -17.85 37.48
CA GLU A 511 40.94 -16.55 37.64
C GLU A 511 40.12 -15.35 37.12
N ALA A 512 39.23 -15.54 36.14
CA ALA A 512 38.39 -14.47 35.59
C ALA A 512 36.95 -14.94 35.24
N PRO A 513 35.92 -14.12 35.51
CA PRO A 513 34.55 -14.38 35.07
C PRO A 513 34.49 -14.54 33.54
N GLN A 514 33.93 -15.66 33.07
CA GLN A 514 33.65 -15.80 31.64
C GLN A 514 32.55 -14.82 31.23
N ILE A 515 32.78 -14.05 30.16
CA ILE A 515 31.80 -13.11 29.62
C ILE A 515 30.69 -13.88 28.93
N GLY A 516 29.47 -13.76 29.47
CA GLY A 516 28.26 -14.34 28.89
C GLY A 516 27.62 -13.45 27.83
N ARG A 517 26.39 -13.81 27.44
CA ARG A 517 25.52 -13.00 26.58
C ARG A 517 24.31 -12.53 27.39
N VAL A 518 23.94 -11.27 27.22
CA VAL A 518 22.71 -10.68 27.76
C VAL A 518 21.88 -10.10 26.63
N GLU A 519 20.58 -9.95 26.86
CA GLU A 519 19.69 -9.34 25.89
C GLU A 519 20.05 -7.86 25.64
N THR A 520 19.89 -7.42 24.39
CA THR A 520 20.00 -6.01 24.01
C THR A 520 18.83 -5.20 24.56
N ASP A 521 19.00 -3.88 24.60
CA ASP A 521 17.91 -3.01 25.01
C ASP A 521 16.83 -2.97 23.92
N PHE A 522 17.24 -2.96 22.65
CA PHE A 522 16.32 -3.08 21.50
C PHE A 522 15.41 -4.31 21.57
N TYR A 523 15.95 -5.51 21.83
CA TYR A 523 15.16 -6.74 21.90
C TYR A 523 14.23 -6.75 23.11
N ARG A 524 14.77 -6.47 24.30
CA ARG A 524 13.97 -6.41 25.53
C ARG A 524 12.84 -5.39 25.43
N ASN A 525 13.11 -4.24 24.82
CA ASN A 525 12.09 -3.20 24.61
C ASN A 525 11.05 -3.62 23.58
N SER A 526 11.44 -4.33 22.52
CA SER A 526 10.51 -4.87 21.52
C SER A 526 9.56 -5.91 22.14
N VAL A 527 10.08 -6.82 22.97
CA VAL A 527 9.26 -7.78 23.73
C VAL A 527 8.30 -7.07 24.70
N ARG A 528 8.77 -6.01 25.37
CA ARG A 528 7.91 -5.21 26.24
C ARG A 528 6.84 -4.46 25.45
N MET A 529 7.19 -3.90 24.29
CA MET A 529 6.25 -3.19 23.42
C MET A 529 5.11 -4.11 22.97
N GLY A 530 5.42 -5.38 22.64
CA GLY A 530 4.42 -6.42 22.37
C GLY A 530 3.39 -6.59 23.48
N LYS A 531 3.84 -6.57 24.74
CA LYS A 531 2.95 -6.73 25.91
C LYS A 531 2.08 -5.49 26.19
N GLU A 532 2.59 -4.30 25.89
CA GLU A 532 1.91 -3.03 26.20
C GLU A 532 0.98 -2.55 25.07
N CYS A 533 1.31 -2.87 23.81
CA CYS A 533 0.68 -2.26 22.63
C CYS A 533 -0.13 -3.24 21.78
N GLU A 534 -0.09 -4.55 22.06
CA GLU A 534 -0.85 -5.56 21.32
C GLU A 534 -1.78 -6.36 22.22
N LYS A 535 -2.94 -6.76 21.68
CA LYS A 535 -3.88 -7.66 22.36
C LYS A 535 -3.40 -9.11 22.36
N ASP A 536 -2.89 -9.57 21.21
CA ASP A 536 -2.55 -10.99 20.98
C ASP A 536 -1.03 -11.25 20.98
N GLY A 537 -0.21 -10.18 20.97
CA GLY A 537 1.26 -10.23 21.00
C GLY A 537 1.91 -10.76 19.71
N GLY A 538 3.23 -10.59 19.60
CA GLY A 538 4.09 -11.22 18.59
C GLY A 538 4.49 -10.37 17.39
N TYR A 539 3.87 -9.21 17.12
CA TYR A 539 4.32 -8.36 16.01
C TYR A 539 5.60 -7.59 16.40
N TRP A 540 5.60 -6.89 17.54
CA TRP A 540 6.75 -6.09 17.97
C TRP A 540 8.05 -6.89 18.14
N ASP A 541 8.02 -8.13 18.62
CA ASP A 541 9.21 -8.96 18.88
C ASP A 541 9.52 -10.00 17.80
N SER A 542 8.77 -10.01 16.69
CA SER A 542 9.10 -10.83 15.53
C SER A 542 10.45 -10.42 14.92
N ASN A 543 11.18 -11.40 14.38
CA ASN A 543 12.45 -11.11 13.72
C ASN A 543 12.20 -10.23 12.48
N THR A 544 11.12 -10.51 11.74
CA THR A 544 10.68 -9.77 10.56
C THR A 544 10.55 -8.27 10.87
N GLU A 545 9.76 -7.89 11.89
CA GLU A 545 9.56 -6.48 12.23
C GLU A 545 10.80 -5.82 12.85
N MET A 546 11.53 -6.56 13.68
CA MET A 546 12.77 -6.05 14.28
C MET A 546 13.82 -5.72 13.22
N THR A 547 14.03 -6.62 12.25
CA THR A 547 14.99 -6.36 11.16
C THR A 547 14.54 -5.19 10.29
N ALA A 548 13.25 -5.05 10.00
CA ALA A 548 12.72 -3.92 9.22
C ALA A 548 12.88 -2.57 9.94
N ARG A 549 12.61 -2.50 11.25
CA ARG A 549 12.87 -1.28 12.05
C ARG A 549 14.37 -0.96 12.11
N ALA A 550 15.21 -1.95 12.33
CA ALA A 550 16.65 -1.78 12.36
C ALA A 550 17.21 -1.33 10.99
N PHE A 551 16.68 -1.85 9.89
CA PHE A 551 17.08 -1.45 8.54
C PHE A 551 16.71 0.01 8.23
N ALA A 552 15.53 0.47 8.65
CA ALA A 552 15.16 1.87 8.51
C ALA A 552 16.15 2.81 9.25
N CYS A 553 16.58 2.43 10.47
CA CYS A 553 17.64 3.13 11.20
C CYS A 553 18.98 3.11 10.45
N TYR A 554 19.35 1.96 9.90
CA TYR A 554 20.58 1.80 9.11
C TYR A 554 20.60 2.73 7.88
N ILE A 555 19.52 2.75 7.09
CA ILE A 555 19.40 3.63 5.93
C ILE A 555 19.47 5.10 6.32
N LYS A 556 18.80 5.49 7.42
CA LYS A 556 18.88 6.84 7.96
C LYS A 556 20.32 7.23 8.32
N ASP A 557 21.11 6.31 8.87
CA ASP A 557 22.50 6.57 9.28
C ASP A 557 23.49 6.59 8.12
N LYS A 558 23.21 5.83 7.04
CA LYS A 558 24.08 5.77 5.84
C LYS A 558 23.98 7.03 4.99
N LEU A 559 22.87 7.75 5.05
CA LEU A 559 22.67 8.98 4.30
C LEU A 559 23.26 10.19 5.04
N PRO A 560 24.11 11.01 4.40
CA PRO A 560 24.65 12.22 5.01
C PRO A 560 23.65 13.40 5.04
N TYR A 561 22.40 13.15 4.67
CA TYR A 561 21.34 14.15 4.52
C TYR A 561 19.98 13.56 4.94
N SER A 562 18.97 14.42 5.12
CA SER A 562 17.63 13.95 5.47
C SER A 562 16.89 13.42 4.24
N SER A 563 16.20 12.28 4.40
CA SER A 563 15.28 11.72 3.42
C SER A 563 14.03 11.21 4.13
N ASP A 564 13.15 12.15 4.50
CA ASP A 564 12.01 11.87 5.39
C ASP A 564 10.99 10.94 4.75
N TYR A 565 10.85 10.93 3.42
CA TYR A 565 9.95 9.99 2.74
C TYR A 565 10.47 8.55 2.80
N LEU A 566 11.80 8.37 2.82
CA LEU A 566 12.47 7.07 2.88
C LEU A 566 12.44 6.49 4.30
N ALA A 567 12.96 7.24 5.28
CA ALA A 567 13.27 6.74 6.61
C ALA A 567 12.86 7.70 7.75
N GLY A 568 11.89 8.59 7.51
CA GLY A 568 11.38 9.52 8.51
C GLY A 568 10.83 8.86 9.78
N HIS A 569 10.40 7.59 9.72
CA HIS A 569 9.88 6.83 10.86
C HIS A 569 10.89 5.93 11.59
N ALA A 570 12.16 5.93 11.18
CA ALA A 570 13.17 5.01 11.73
C ALA A 570 13.29 5.06 13.27
N ASP A 571 13.11 6.24 13.88
CA ASP A 571 13.26 6.46 15.33
C ASP A 571 11.91 6.75 16.02
N CYS A 572 10.79 6.28 15.45
CA CYS A 572 9.44 6.64 15.91
C CYS A 572 8.72 5.54 16.69
N ALA A 573 9.31 4.35 16.82
CA ALA A 573 8.72 3.25 17.59
C ALA A 573 8.88 3.48 19.11
N VAL A 574 8.11 4.43 19.65
CA VAL A 574 8.15 4.88 21.05
C VAL A 574 6.77 4.77 21.69
N THR A 575 6.73 4.32 22.95
CA THR A 575 5.54 4.44 23.80
C THR A 575 5.92 4.82 25.22
N PHE A 576 4.94 5.22 26.03
CA PHE A 576 5.12 5.39 27.47
C PHE A 576 4.62 4.14 28.19
N ALA A 577 5.46 3.56 29.05
CA ALA A 577 5.13 2.36 29.80
C ALA A 577 5.59 2.48 31.25
N THR A 578 4.73 2.09 32.18
CA THR A 578 5.01 2.12 33.62
C THR A 578 6.05 1.05 33.99
N ASP A 579 7.11 1.44 34.67
CA ASP A 579 8.13 0.52 35.15
C ASP A 579 7.66 -0.29 36.39
N LYS A 580 8.53 -1.16 36.91
CA LYS A 580 8.21 -1.98 38.10
C LYS A 580 8.05 -1.16 39.39
N SER A 581 8.51 0.09 39.41
CA SER A 581 8.40 1.04 40.52
C SER A 581 7.12 1.87 40.47
N GLY A 582 6.37 1.83 39.36
CA GLY A 582 5.20 2.68 39.15
C GLY A 582 5.51 4.01 38.45
N GLU A 583 6.76 4.24 38.02
CA GLU A 583 7.14 5.45 37.29
C GLU A 583 6.96 5.30 35.78
N MET A 584 6.61 6.40 35.11
CA MET A 584 6.45 6.43 33.66
C MET A 584 7.80 6.44 32.97
N ALA A 585 8.11 5.38 32.23
CA ALA A 585 9.33 5.27 31.44
C ALA A 585 9.03 5.34 29.94
N VAL A 586 9.95 5.92 29.17
CA VAL A 586 9.90 5.92 27.70
C VAL A 586 10.45 4.60 27.19
N LEU A 587 9.62 3.85 26.47
CA LEU A 587 9.98 2.59 25.84
C LEU A 587 10.25 2.81 24.37
N LYS A 588 11.44 2.42 23.90
CA LYS A 588 11.87 2.58 22.51
C LYS A 588 12.15 1.21 21.88
N ALA A 589 11.41 0.86 20.84
CA ALA A 589 11.55 -0.39 20.10
C ALA A 589 12.29 -0.18 18.77
N PHE A 590 13.41 0.53 18.82
CA PHE A 590 14.37 0.69 17.73
C PHE A 590 15.80 0.73 18.31
N PRO A 591 16.84 0.35 17.55
CA PRO A 591 18.19 0.31 18.07
C PRO A 591 18.78 1.71 18.27
N GLU A 592 19.52 1.90 19.37
CA GLU A 592 20.23 3.15 19.68
C GLU A 592 21.67 2.89 20.16
N GLY A 593 22.54 3.90 20.12
CA GLY A 593 23.87 3.83 20.72
C GLY A 593 24.76 2.70 20.17
N ALA A 594 25.34 1.89 21.07
CA ALA A 594 26.32 0.86 20.70
C ALA A 594 25.70 -0.33 19.95
N GLU A 595 24.48 -0.74 20.31
CA GLU A 595 23.79 -1.83 19.60
C GLU A 595 23.43 -1.41 18.16
N ARG A 596 23.00 -0.16 17.93
CA ARG A 596 22.76 0.37 16.57
C ARG A 596 24.01 0.33 15.70
N LYS A 597 25.16 0.74 16.24
CA LYS A 597 26.44 0.67 15.51
C LYS A 597 26.82 -0.77 15.15
N ALA A 598 26.64 -1.70 16.09
CA ALA A 598 26.90 -3.12 15.84
C ALA A 598 25.97 -3.71 14.78
N ILE A 599 24.67 -3.40 14.85
CA ILE A 599 23.67 -3.84 13.88
C ILE A 599 23.96 -3.26 12.49
N ASN A 600 24.28 -1.96 12.39
CA ASN A 600 24.66 -1.32 11.13
C ASN A 600 25.88 -1.98 10.48
N ALA A 601 26.89 -2.35 11.27
CA ALA A 601 28.05 -3.07 10.75
C ALA A 601 27.66 -4.43 10.15
N VAL A 602 26.71 -5.14 10.76
CA VAL A 602 26.20 -6.40 10.18
C VAL A 602 25.39 -6.17 8.91
N PHE A 603 24.62 -5.08 8.80
CA PHE A 603 23.99 -4.71 7.53
C PHE A 603 25.02 -4.41 6.44
N ASP A 604 26.12 -3.71 6.76
CA ASP A 604 27.22 -3.49 5.81
C ASP A 604 27.82 -4.82 5.34
N GLU A 605 28.03 -5.77 6.26
CA GLU A 605 28.49 -7.12 5.92
C GLU A 605 27.50 -7.84 5.00
N ILE A 606 26.19 -7.80 5.31
CA ILE A 606 25.14 -8.42 4.49
C ILE A 606 25.15 -7.83 3.07
N VAL A 607 25.17 -6.51 2.95
CA VAL A 607 25.14 -5.83 1.64
C VAL A 607 26.41 -6.16 0.84
N ALA A 608 27.58 -6.21 1.48
CA ALA A 608 28.82 -6.61 0.83
C ALA A 608 28.80 -8.07 0.37
N ASP A 609 28.28 -8.97 1.19
CA ASP A 609 28.13 -10.40 0.88
C ASP A 609 27.17 -10.61 -0.30
N LEU A 610 26.01 -9.96 -0.29
CA LEU A 610 25.03 -10.04 -1.38
C LEU A 610 25.55 -9.46 -2.70
N LYS A 611 26.45 -8.46 -2.66
CA LYS A 611 27.16 -7.98 -3.84
C LYS A 611 28.17 -9.00 -4.36
N ARG A 612 28.90 -9.66 -3.46
CA ARG A 612 29.84 -10.73 -3.80
C ARG A 612 29.12 -11.91 -4.46
N GLU A 613 27.95 -12.29 -3.96
CA GLU A 613 27.10 -13.35 -4.52
C GLU A 613 26.31 -12.92 -5.77
N GLN A 614 26.54 -11.69 -6.29
CA GLN A 614 25.86 -11.13 -7.46
C GLN A 614 24.32 -11.08 -7.35
N ILE A 615 23.79 -11.08 -6.13
CA ILE A 615 22.37 -10.84 -5.86
C ILE A 615 22.07 -9.34 -5.95
N LEU A 616 23.00 -8.51 -5.49
CA LEU A 616 23.02 -7.06 -5.68
C LEU A 616 24.16 -6.67 -6.61
N THR A 617 23.95 -5.67 -7.45
CA THR A 617 24.94 -5.13 -8.36
C THR A 617 25.54 -3.87 -7.76
N HIS A 618 26.86 -3.83 -7.56
CA HIS A 618 27.53 -2.65 -7.05
C HIS A 618 27.44 -1.46 -8.04
N SER A 619 27.18 -0.27 -7.52
CA SER A 619 27.26 0.99 -8.29
C SER A 619 27.94 2.05 -7.44
N ASP A 620 29.03 2.63 -7.95
CA ASP A 620 29.79 3.69 -7.26
C ASP A 620 28.97 4.99 -7.14
N GLU A 621 28.19 5.29 -8.19
CA GLU A 621 27.39 6.50 -8.26
C GLU A 621 25.93 6.20 -8.60
N THR A 622 25.05 7.00 -8.02
CA THR A 622 23.62 7.03 -8.36
C THR A 622 23.39 8.21 -9.29
N LEU A 623 23.16 7.95 -10.58
CA LEU A 623 23.04 9.02 -11.58
C LEU A 623 21.65 9.66 -11.58
N PRO A 624 21.52 10.98 -11.80
CA PRO A 624 20.22 11.62 -12.01
C PRO A 624 19.62 11.22 -13.37
N LEU A 625 18.32 11.44 -13.55
CA LEU A 625 17.70 11.30 -14.87
C LEU A 625 18.36 12.25 -15.89
N PRO A 626 18.53 11.85 -17.16
CA PRO A 626 19.16 12.70 -18.16
C PRO A 626 18.39 14.03 -18.29
N ALA A 627 19.12 15.15 -18.31
CA ALA A 627 18.52 16.47 -18.47
C ALA A 627 17.82 16.56 -19.84
N GLN A 628 16.56 16.97 -19.86
CA GLN A 628 15.94 17.40 -21.13
C GLN A 628 16.64 18.68 -21.59
N PRO A 629 17.08 18.77 -22.87
CA PRO A 629 17.55 20.04 -23.38
C PRO A 629 16.44 21.08 -23.23
N LEU A 630 16.79 22.23 -22.66
CA LEU A 630 15.94 23.42 -22.70
C LEU A 630 15.61 23.64 -24.18
N ALA A 631 14.33 23.54 -24.54
CA ALA A 631 13.88 23.89 -25.88
C ALA A 631 14.12 25.40 -26.06
N GLU A 632 15.30 25.77 -26.54
CA GLU A 632 15.47 26.99 -27.32
C GLU A 632 14.54 26.89 -28.52
N ASN A 633 13.97 28.02 -28.91
CA ASN A 633 13.00 28.13 -29.99
C ASN A 633 13.59 27.64 -31.33
N GLU A 634 13.58 26.33 -31.56
CA GLU A 634 13.85 25.78 -32.88
C GLU A 634 12.52 25.70 -33.63
N GLN A 635 12.45 26.53 -34.66
CA GLN A 635 11.54 26.34 -35.77
C GLN A 635 11.58 24.87 -36.19
N ILE A 636 10.42 24.23 -36.11
CA ILE A 636 10.18 22.91 -36.67
C ILE A 636 10.38 23.03 -38.19
N SER A 637 11.60 22.79 -38.66
CA SER A 637 11.88 22.43 -40.05
C SER A 637 11.60 20.93 -40.17
N ILE A 638 10.33 20.58 -40.42
CA ILE A 638 10.00 19.30 -41.02
C ILE A 638 10.46 19.41 -42.47
N PHE A 639 11.70 19.01 -42.75
CA PHE A 639 12.18 18.40 -44.00
C PHE A 639 13.71 18.32 -43.91
N THR A 640 14.22 17.18 -43.45
CA THR A 640 15.46 16.64 -43.99
C THR A 640 15.18 15.23 -44.46
N SER A 641 15.39 15.07 -45.75
CA SER A 641 15.25 13.87 -46.57
C SER A 641 16.19 12.75 -46.11
N ASP A 642 15.65 11.53 -46.19
CA ASP A 642 16.31 10.26 -46.50
C ASP A 642 16.14 9.16 -45.44
N ARG A 643 14.97 8.51 -45.48
CA ARG A 643 14.86 7.07 -45.21
C ARG A 643 14.00 6.39 -46.27
N PRO A 644 14.46 5.26 -46.84
CA PRO A 644 13.79 4.60 -47.96
C PRO A 644 12.47 3.95 -47.53
N SER A 645 11.51 4.00 -48.45
CA SER A 645 10.17 3.41 -48.33
C SER A 645 10.19 1.90 -48.06
N VAL A 646 9.25 1.46 -47.22
CA VAL A 646 8.98 0.07 -46.79
C VAL A 646 8.73 -0.89 -47.96
N MET A 647 8.47 -0.39 -49.18
CA MET A 647 8.35 -1.21 -50.39
C MET A 647 9.69 -1.70 -50.95
N ALA A 648 10.83 -1.15 -50.50
CA ALA A 648 12.17 -1.60 -50.91
C ALA A 648 12.73 -2.74 -50.04
N GLN A 649 12.15 -3.02 -48.87
CA GLN A 649 12.61 -4.10 -47.98
C GLN A 649 11.99 -5.47 -48.28
N LEU A 650 10.98 -5.54 -49.16
CA LEU A 650 10.30 -6.79 -49.53
C LEU A 650 10.86 -7.48 -50.80
N ALA A 651 11.88 -6.90 -51.46
CA ALA A 651 12.50 -7.48 -52.64
C ALA A 651 13.83 -8.23 -52.38
N ALA A 652 14.28 -8.32 -51.12
CA ALA A 652 15.60 -8.84 -50.78
C ALA A 652 15.56 -10.00 -49.75
N VAL A 653 14.74 -11.02 -49.98
CA VAL A 653 14.92 -12.34 -49.35
C VAL A 653 14.54 -13.45 -50.33
N LYS A 654 15.50 -13.85 -51.18
CA LYS A 654 15.52 -15.21 -51.74
C LYS A 654 16.44 -16.05 -50.85
N PRO A 655 16.02 -17.21 -50.31
CA PRO A 655 16.96 -18.12 -49.68
C PRO A 655 17.75 -18.86 -50.77
N ALA A 656 19.07 -18.79 -50.65
CA ALA A 656 20.01 -19.58 -51.42
C ALA A 656 19.92 -21.06 -51.02
N GLU A 657 19.99 -21.92 -52.04
CA GLU A 657 20.20 -23.36 -51.93
C GLU A 657 21.41 -23.68 -51.05
N LYS A 658 21.23 -24.60 -50.10
CA LYS A 658 22.32 -25.40 -49.55
C LYS A 658 21.95 -26.86 -49.57
N THR A 659 22.66 -27.56 -50.45
CA THR A 659 22.90 -28.99 -50.53
C THR A 659 23.24 -29.59 -49.16
N THR A 660 22.61 -30.71 -48.82
CA THR A 660 22.97 -31.55 -47.66
C THR A 660 23.50 -32.90 -48.18
N PRO A 661 24.54 -33.50 -47.56
CA PRO A 661 25.11 -34.77 -48.01
C PRO A 661 24.27 -35.97 -47.55
N ALA A 662 24.30 -37.01 -48.37
CA ALA A 662 23.70 -38.31 -48.12
C ALA A 662 24.39 -39.08 -46.99
N GLN A 663 23.60 -39.73 -46.14
CA GLN A 663 23.93 -41.05 -45.59
C GLN A 663 22.65 -41.82 -45.19
N ALA A 664 22.68 -43.11 -45.45
CA ALA A 664 21.56 -44.02 -45.61
C ALA A 664 21.17 -44.77 -44.34
N ALA A 665 19.89 -45.17 -44.22
CA ALA A 665 19.43 -46.54 -43.95
C ALA A 665 17.89 -46.61 -43.73
N PRO A 666 17.22 -47.75 -43.97
CA PRO A 666 15.86 -47.78 -44.52
C PRO A 666 14.79 -48.33 -43.57
N LYS A 667 13.50 -48.12 -43.89
CA LYS A 667 12.41 -49.12 -43.72
C LYS A 667 11.07 -48.71 -44.39
N LYS A 668 10.73 -49.46 -45.44
CA LYS A 668 9.43 -50.10 -45.80
C LYS A 668 8.13 -49.38 -45.37
N SER A 669 7.39 -48.78 -46.31
CA SER A 669 6.31 -49.37 -47.14
C SER A 669 4.95 -49.52 -46.45
N HIS A 670 3.99 -48.66 -46.81
CA HIS A 670 2.64 -49.11 -47.14
C HIS A 670 1.87 -48.01 -47.90
N ALA A 671 1.54 -48.33 -49.16
CA ALA A 671 0.34 -47.86 -49.86
C ALA A 671 -0.82 -48.86 -49.56
N PRO A 672 -2.08 -48.68 -50.02
CA PRO A 672 -2.55 -47.71 -51.03
C PRO A 672 -3.91 -47.04 -50.76
N GLU A 673 -4.23 -46.07 -51.65
CA GLU A 673 -5.49 -45.75 -52.34
C GLU A 673 -6.82 -45.80 -51.54
N ILE A 674 -7.70 -44.79 -51.61
CA ILE A 674 -8.33 -44.16 -52.78
C ILE A 674 -8.51 -42.66 -52.56
#